data_AF-A0A814MNI6-F1
#
_entry.id   AF-A0A814MNI6-F1
#
_cell.length_a   1.000
_cell.length_b   1.000
_cell.length_c   1.000
_cell.angle_alpha   90.00
_cell.angle_beta   90.00
_cell.angle_gamma   90.00
#
_symmetry.space_group_name_H-M   'P 1'
#
loop_
_entity.id
_entity.type
_entity.pdbx_description
1 polymer ?
#
loop_
_entity_poly.entity_id
_entity_poly.type
_entity_poly.pdbx_seq_one_letter_code
_entity_poly.pdbx_strand_id
1 'polypeptide(L)'
;MEYRHEDQQRRQQLLTIVDRGSAEQLFNFLQQFHRRPFRNLSEVIGYDGVIDYQIDFIDCTATRYNVTPLIIAAGKGSYEKTKILLVHGANPNQQCSTGDTALNLAVHRQKYHIVDLLLKYHANPNIYNQSGKTALHRAVVSYIDENANHVRALLHAGADPTLEDRNQRIPLDEAVMVNKPEIVGVLLSHDRTLVQRAYRAAIIGARLGHDKCLEILLDFGLDPNISDRTRTTPLHVAVRSLKLSTARLLVSYGADPNMINNRGETPIGLAEYLQPDQKQLFINTLIQSDMNEERKRVKLPTKAIPSSLTMLNVNATTDTMSTINRDTSRVEPSDFHRIITGTMQVNIIPYVHPLLRSRPNWTLDSEEFRSQTDIHSSVQNLLDTSSGSYWCSIQNRGAWVIFDLKHQHNISGMRIIGCDSQSTPRNGHIDVSNAFNGPWLKVKDFTCPLSQGNKNDIFFIPVKTRFIRVFILDNYGGNDIRIQGIGFFGVDMRLVEALRAYGLEKSLHTLLANGINDLETLDEKRDEILNSSDRILDVNDHYQLIRLIESLRSSKLTYLEWFNPPQSTVLAGEKLQTFSAVGDEAVTDRVKLEEKLESSPHIRTVLMRDLEPIQGRSLVDFPDYVIKDPGRYKVRVVSVDSPNIQTPWQDIVVEFFFFMYKCIL
;
A
#
# COMPACT_ATOMS: atom_id res chain seq x y z
N MET A 1 5.99 0.55 -51.73
CA MET A 1 4.66 -0.09 -51.66
C MET A 1 4.76 -1.57 -51.34
N GLU A 2 5.72 -2.32 -51.90
CA GLU A 2 5.94 -3.74 -51.61
C GLU A 2 6.18 -4.06 -50.12
N TYR A 3 7.00 -3.27 -49.43
CA TYR A 3 7.21 -3.41 -47.97
C TYR A 3 5.90 -3.30 -47.14
N ARG A 4 4.96 -2.42 -47.53
CA ARG A 4 3.66 -2.31 -46.84
C ARG A 4 2.74 -3.50 -47.13
N HIS A 5 2.86 -4.10 -48.32
CA HIS A 5 2.08 -5.28 -48.68
C HIS A 5 2.57 -6.54 -47.95
N GLU A 6 3.88 -6.72 -47.83
CA GLU A 6 4.45 -7.83 -47.04
C GLU A 6 4.07 -7.75 -45.56
N ASP A 7 4.15 -6.56 -44.95
CA ASP A 7 3.78 -6.38 -43.54
C ASP A 7 2.28 -6.60 -43.31
N GLN A 8 1.43 -6.18 -44.24
CA GLN A 8 -0.01 -6.43 -44.16
C GLN A 8 -0.32 -7.93 -44.28
N GLN A 9 0.36 -8.66 -45.17
CA GLN A 9 0.23 -10.12 -45.27
C GLN A 9 0.70 -10.81 -44.00
N ARG A 10 1.84 -10.42 -43.42
CA ARG A 10 2.37 -10.98 -42.17
C ARG A 10 1.40 -10.75 -41.00
N ARG A 11 0.82 -9.55 -40.88
CA ARG A 11 -0.19 -9.24 -39.85
C ARG A 11 -1.40 -10.16 -40.00
N GLN A 12 -1.91 -10.29 -41.22
CA GLN A 12 -3.05 -11.16 -41.50
C GLN A 12 -2.74 -12.64 -41.19
N GLN A 13 -1.52 -13.08 -41.46
CA GLN A 13 -1.05 -14.42 -41.13
C GLN A 13 -0.97 -14.66 -39.62
N LEU A 14 -0.38 -13.74 -38.85
CA LEU A 14 -0.35 -13.80 -37.38
C LEU A 14 -1.76 -13.97 -36.80
N LEU A 15 -2.68 -13.12 -37.27
CA LEU A 15 -4.06 -13.09 -36.81
C LEU A 15 -4.81 -14.39 -37.16
N THR A 16 -4.53 -14.96 -38.34
CA THR A 16 -5.09 -16.25 -38.75
C THR A 16 -4.56 -17.40 -37.89
N ILE A 17 -3.26 -17.41 -37.57
CA ILE A 17 -2.64 -18.43 -36.71
C ILE A 17 -3.19 -18.34 -35.28
N VAL A 18 -3.34 -17.13 -34.75
CA VAL A 18 -3.94 -16.93 -33.43
C VAL A 18 -5.41 -17.36 -33.42
N ASP A 19 -6.17 -17.04 -34.47
CA ASP A 19 -7.58 -17.41 -34.59
C ASP A 19 -7.77 -18.94 -34.74
N ARG A 20 -7.02 -19.61 -35.63
CA ARG A 20 -7.30 -20.99 -36.08
C ARG A 20 -6.13 -21.96 -35.98
N GLY A 21 -4.89 -21.49 -35.92
CA GLY A 21 -3.68 -22.32 -35.89
C GLY A 21 -3.37 -22.95 -34.53
N SER A 22 -2.28 -23.72 -34.43
CA SER A 22 -1.78 -24.25 -33.16
C SER A 22 -0.86 -23.26 -32.43
N ALA A 23 -0.57 -23.50 -31.15
CA ALA A 23 0.41 -22.71 -30.40
C ALA A 23 1.83 -22.89 -30.97
N GLU A 24 2.16 -24.08 -31.47
CA GLU A 24 3.43 -24.37 -32.14
C GLU A 24 3.58 -23.58 -33.46
N GLN A 25 2.51 -23.49 -34.26
CA GLN A 25 2.52 -22.65 -35.46
C GLN A 25 2.73 -21.17 -35.12
N LEU A 26 2.12 -20.69 -34.02
CA LEU A 26 2.31 -19.33 -33.54
C LEU A 26 3.76 -19.08 -33.09
N PHE A 27 4.32 -20.00 -32.32
CA PHE A 27 5.70 -19.93 -31.85
C PHE A 27 6.70 -19.94 -33.02
N ASN A 28 6.56 -20.90 -33.95
CA ASN A 28 7.42 -21.02 -35.12
C ASN A 28 7.33 -19.79 -36.03
N PHE A 29 6.13 -19.23 -36.18
CA PHE A 29 5.94 -17.99 -36.91
C PHE A 29 6.69 -16.83 -36.23
N LEU A 30 6.54 -16.64 -34.92
CA LEU A 30 7.22 -15.56 -34.18
C LEU A 30 8.75 -15.74 -34.10
N GLN A 31 9.26 -16.97 -34.09
CA GLN A 31 10.70 -17.27 -34.08
C GLN A 31 11.43 -16.82 -35.35
N GLN A 32 10.75 -16.76 -36.50
CA GLN A 32 11.34 -16.30 -37.76
C GLN A 32 11.80 -14.83 -37.72
N PHE A 33 11.39 -14.08 -36.69
CA PHE A 33 11.65 -12.65 -36.53
C PHE A 33 12.65 -12.33 -35.40
N HIS A 34 13.10 -13.32 -34.64
CA HIS A 34 14.04 -13.16 -33.52
C HIS A 34 15.51 -13.13 -33.98
N ARG A 35 15.96 -11.99 -34.52
CA ARG A 35 17.40 -11.61 -34.53
C ARG A 35 17.62 -10.32 -33.73
N ARG A 36 17.44 -10.40 -32.41
CA ARG A 36 18.20 -9.72 -31.32
C ARG A 36 17.40 -9.83 -30.01
N PRO A 37 17.99 -10.32 -28.91
CA PRO A 37 17.37 -10.28 -27.59
C PRO A 37 17.40 -8.84 -27.05
N PHE A 38 16.29 -8.40 -26.49
CA PHE A 38 16.07 -7.04 -26.00
C PHE A 38 17.10 -6.63 -24.92
N ARG A 39 17.82 -5.54 -25.18
CA ARG A 39 18.48 -4.69 -24.17
C ARG A 39 17.42 -3.69 -23.66
N ASN A 40 17.29 -3.59 -22.33
CA ASN A 40 16.75 -2.46 -21.56
C ASN A 40 15.57 -1.66 -22.13
N LEU A 41 14.38 -1.87 -21.57
CA LEU A 41 13.19 -1.02 -21.79
C LEU A 41 13.18 0.28 -20.96
N SER A 42 14.29 0.63 -20.30
CA SER A 42 14.46 1.91 -19.58
C SER A 42 15.53 2.84 -20.19
N GLU A 43 16.04 2.55 -21.39
CA GLU A 43 16.99 3.41 -22.12
C GLU A 43 16.41 4.04 -23.40
N VAL A 44 15.08 4.07 -23.56
CA VAL A 44 14.39 4.65 -24.74
C VAL A 44 13.58 5.89 -24.37
N ILE A 45 14.10 6.75 -23.49
CA ILE A 45 13.68 8.15 -23.50
C ILE A 45 14.92 9.00 -23.58
N GLY A 46 15.43 9.12 -24.80
CA GLY A 46 16.52 10.05 -25.06
C GLY A 46 17.25 9.92 -26.38
N TYR A 47 16.78 9.21 -27.40
CA TYR A 47 17.20 9.46 -28.78
C TYR A 47 16.12 9.04 -29.78
N ASP A 48 15.66 10.02 -30.57
CA ASP A 48 14.85 9.82 -31.77
C ASP A 48 15.61 8.94 -32.77
N GLY A 49 15.06 7.76 -33.05
CA GLY A 49 15.38 6.97 -34.23
C GLY A 49 15.98 5.60 -33.95
N VAL A 50 15.21 4.56 -34.34
CA VAL A 50 15.60 3.20 -34.80
C VAL A 50 15.05 2.03 -33.95
N ILE A 51 14.07 1.32 -34.57
CA ILE A 51 13.43 -0.02 -34.35
C ILE A 51 12.21 -0.15 -33.40
N ASP A 52 11.06 0.40 -33.81
CA ASP A 52 9.71 0.10 -33.25
C ASP A 52 8.98 -1.08 -33.96
N TYR A 53 9.60 -1.67 -34.98
CA TYR A 53 8.90 -2.56 -35.94
C TYR A 53 8.40 -3.90 -35.36
N GLN A 54 9.00 -4.41 -34.29
CA GLN A 54 8.62 -5.71 -33.70
C GLN A 54 7.41 -5.64 -32.77
N ILE A 55 7.28 -4.55 -31.99
CA ILE A 55 6.15 -4.34 -31.07
C ILE A 55 4.87 -4.07 -31.86
N ASP A 56 4.95 -3.16 -32.84
CA ASP A 56 3.86 -2.81 -33.77
C ASP A 56 3.28 -4.03 -34.51
N PHE A 57 4.11 -5.05 -34.74
CA PHE A 57 3.66 -6.27 -35.38
C PHE A 57 2.77 -7.13 -34.47
N ILE A 58 3.11 -7.23 -33.19
CA ILE A 58 2.42 -8.09 -32.22
C ILE A 58 1.15 -7.42 -31.70
N ASP A 59 1.16 -6.09 -31.57
CA ASP A 59 0.00 -5.29 -31.18
C ASP A 59 -0.90 -4.89 -32.36
N CYS A 60 -0.69 -5.50 -33.54
CA CYS A 60 -1.49 -5.24 -34.73
C CYS A 60 -2.98 -5.58 -34.54
N THR A 61 -3.86 -4.95 -35.31
CA THR A 61 -5.31 -5.21 -35.23
C THR A 61 -5.88 -5.69 -36.56
N ALA A 62 -6.79 -6.67 -36.50
CA ALA A 62 -7.29 -7.39 -37.70
C ALA A 62 -8.70 -7.02 -38.13
N THR A 63 -9.44 -6.39 -37.23
CA THR A 63 -10.91 -6.37 -37.30
C THR A 63 -11.42 -4.95 -37.30
N ARG A 64 -12.64 -4.77 -37.80
CA ARG A 64 -13.42 -3.53 -37.62
C ARG A 64 -13.57 -3.09 -36.16
N TYR A 65 -13.23 -3.97 -35.22
CA TYR A 65 -13.30 -3.76 -33.78
C TYR A 65 -11.93 -3.51 -33.14
N ASN A 66 -10.88 -3.23 -33.92
CA ASN A 66 -9.53 -2.93 -33.43
C ASN A 66 -8.99 -3.97 -32.41
N VAL A 67 -9.24 -5.26 -32.67
CA VAL A 67 -8.88 -6.35 -31.74
C VAL A 67 -7.46 -6.85 -32.04
N THR A 68 -6.61 -6.91 -31.01
CA THR A 68 -5.24 -7.46 -31.10
C THR A 68 -5.21 -8.99 -31.02
N PRO A 69 -4.14 -9.65 -31.50
CA PRO A 69 -3.96 -11.09 -31.34
C PRO A 69 -4.09 -11.54 -29.88
N LEU A 70 -3.54 -10.76 -28.94
CA LEU A 70 -3.63 -11.07 -27.51
C LEU A 70 -5.08 -11.10 -27.01
N ILE A 71 -5.89 -10.13 -27.42
CA ILE A 71 -7.31 -10.09 -27.07
C ILE A 71 -8.08 -11.28 -27.66
N ILE A 72 -7.76 -11.70 -28.88
CA ILE A 72 -8.38 -12.89 -29.51
C ILE A 72 -8.02 -14.14 -28.71
N ALA A 73 -6.73 -14.35 -28.42
CA ALA A 73 -6.25 -15.50 -27.67
C ALA A 73 -6.88 -15.59 -26.27
N ALA A 74 -6.89 -14.45 -25.56
CA ALA A 74 -7.47 -14.34 -24.23
C ALA A 74 -9.00 -14.58 -24.24
N GLY A 75 -9.72 -13.96 -25.17
CA GLY A 75 -11.16 -14.14 -25.33
C GLY A 75 -11.58 -15.55 -25.75
N LYS A 76 -10.68 -16.35 -26.33
CA LYS A 76 -10.92 -17.77 -26.63
C LYS A 76 -10.54 -18.70 -25.49
N GLY A 77 -9.76 -18.24 -24.51
CA GLY A 77 -9.25 -19.09 -23.43
C GLY A 77 -8.00 -19.89 -23.80
N SER A 78 -7.29 -19.50 -24.86
CA SER A 78 -6.12 -20.24 -25.38
C SER A 78 -4.85 -19.91 -24.59
N TYR A 79 -4.62 -20.61 -23.48
CA TYR A 79 -3.52 -20.33 -22.54
C TYR A 79 -2.15 -20.23 -23.21
N GLU A 80 -1.76 -21.24 -23.97
CA GLU A 80 -0.44 -21.27 -24.62
C GLU A 80 -0.26 -20.13 -25.62
N LYS A 81 -1.30 -19.79 -26.40
CA LYS A 81 -1.23 -18.67 -27.35
C LYS A 81 -1.12 -17.34 -26.63
N THR A 82 -1.89 -17.14 -25.56
CA THR A 82 -1.82 -15.94 -24.74
C THR A 82 -0.43 -15.81 -24.11
N LYS A 83 0.13 -16.89 -23.58
CA LYS A 83 1.48 -16.92 -22.99
C LYS A 83 2.56 -16.57 -24.02
N ILE A 84 2.53 -17.20 -25.20
CA ILE A 84 3.48 -16.91 -26.29
C ILE A 84 3.41 -15.43 -26.69
N LEU A 85 2.22 -14.87 -26.86
CA LEU A 85 2.06 -13.46 -27.24
C LEU A 85 2.61 -12.52 -26.16
N LEU A 86 2.32 -12.78 -24.88
CA LEU A 86 2.84 -11.98 -23.76
C LEU A 86 4.36 -12.07 -23.62
N VAL A 87 4.95 -13.27 -23.75
CA VAL A 87 6.41 -13.48 -23.72
C VAL A 87 7.11 -12.74 -24.87
N HIS A 88 6.44 -12.61 -26.01
CA HIS A 88 6.97 -11.88 -27.16
C HIS A 88 6.65 -10.37 -27.12
N GLY A 89 6.10 -9.83 -26.02
CA GLY A 89 5.94 -8.39 -25.82
C GLY A 89 4.59 -7.81 -26.22
N ALA A 90 3.55 -8.63 -26.39
CA ALA A 90 2.20 -8.12 -26.60
C ALA A 90 1.73 -7.26 -25.42
N ASN A 91 1.20 -6.07 -25.68
CA ASN A 91 0.74 -5.17 -24.62
C ASN A 91 -0.60 -5.67 -24.00
N PRO A 92 -0.62 -6.07 -22.71
CA PRO A 92 -1.83 -6.58 -22.06
C PRO A 92 -2.90 -5.51 -21.82
N ASN A 93 -2.52 -4.23 -21.90
CA ASN A 93 -3.37 -3.07 -21.60
C ASN A 93 -3.99 -2.45 -22.84
N GLN A 94 -3.68 -2.96 -24.04
CA GLN A 94 -4.26 -2.47 -25.28
C GLN A 94 -5.78 -2.71 -25.29
N GLN A 95 -6.54 -1.65 -25.63
CA GLN A 95 -8.00 -1.70 -25.71
C GLN A 95 -8.46 -1.95 -27.14
N CYS A 96 -9.48 -2.79 -27.32
CA CYS A 96 -10.20 -2.90 -28.58
C CYS A 96 -11.21 -1.76 -28.74
N SER A 97 -11.96 -1.74 -29.85
CA SER A 97 -12.94 -0.69 -30.14
C SER A 97 -14.10 -0.61 -29.16
N THR A 98 -14.30 -1.60 -28.28
CA THR A 98 -15.30 -1.54 -27.18
C THR A 98 -14.70 -1.00 -25.89
N GLY A 99 -13.41 -0.64 -25.90
CA GLY A 99 -12.65 -0.28 -24.70
C GLY A 99 -12.26 -1.50 -23.83
N ASP A 100 -12.58 -2.72 -24.24
CA ASP A 100 -12.18 -3.90 -23.47
C ASP A 100 -10.70 -4.25 -23.74
N THR A 101 -9.96 -4.54 -22.67
CA THR A 101 -8.63 -5.15 -22.72
C THR A 101 -8.72 -6.67 -22.82
N ALA A 102 -7.58 -7.34 -23.00
CA ALA A 102 -7.50 -8.80 -22.91
C ALA A 102 -8.05 -9.32 -21.57
N LEU A 103 -7.77 -8.60 -20.47
CA LEU A 103 -8.23 -8.92 -19.12
C LEU A 103 -9.75 -8.76 -18.99
N ASN A 104 -10.32 -7.65 -19.47
CA ASN A 104 -11.76 -7.42 -19.45
C ASN A 104 -12.52 -8.54 -20.18
N LEU A 105 -12.03 -8.97 -21.34
CA LEU A 105 -12.64 -10.04 -22.12
C LEU A 105 -12.43 -11.43 -21.51
N ALA A 106 -11.26 -11.71 -20.93
CA ALA A 106 -11.01 -12.96 -20.20
C ALA A 106 -11.95 -13.10 -19.00
N VAL A 107 -12.14 -12.03 -18.22
CA VAL A 107 -13.09 -12.02 -17.10
C VAL A 107 -14.52 -12.17 -17.60
N HIS A 108 -14.94 -11.39 -18.60
CA HIS A 108 -16.30 -11.44 -19.14
C HIS A 108 -16.67 -12.83 -19.70
N ARG A 109 -15.70 -13.52 -20.31
CA ARG A 109 -15.86 -14.87 -20.86
C ARG A 109 -15.42 -15.99 -19.91
N GLN A 110 -15.16 -15.66 -18.65
CA GLN A 110 -14.92 -16.62 -17.58
C GLN A 110 -13.70 -17.53 -17.86
N LYS A 111 -12.65 -16.96 -18.45
CA LYS A 111 -11.38 -17.63 -18.75
C LYS A 111 -10.39 -17.36 -17.63
N TYR A 112 -10.66 -17.85 -16.44
CA TYR A 112 -9.94 -17.45 -15.23
C TYR A 112 -8.46 -17.86 -15.20
N HIS A 113 -8.11 -19.01 -15.79
CA HIS A 113 -6.71 -19.40 -16.01
C HIS A 113 -5.94 -18.42 -16.92
N ILE A 114 -6.65 -17.66 -17.76
CA ILE A 114 -6.09 -16.55 -18.55
C ILE A 114 -6.01 -15.28 -17.71
N VAL A 115 -6.97 -15.04 -16.82
CA VAL A 115 -6.95 -13.87 -15.92
C VAL A 115 -5.69 -13.88 -15.08
N ASP A 116 -5.36 -15.01 -14.44
CA ASP A 116 -4.14 -15.14 -13.65
C ASP A 116 -2.87 -14.91 -14.49
N LEU A 117 -2.85 -15.45 -15.72
CA LEU A 117 -1.76 -15.24 -16.66
C LEU A 117 -1.62 -13.77 -17.06
N LEU A 118 -2.71 -13.08 -17.37
CA LEU A 118 -2.67 -11.66 -17.76
C LEU A 118 -2.22 -10.78 -16.59
N LEU A 119 -2.73 -11.04 -15.37
CA LEU A 119 -2.31 -10.31 -14.17
C LEU A 119 -0.82 -10.55 -13.86
N LYS A 120 -0.31 -11.77 -14.06
CA LYS A 120 1.12 -12.10 -13.95
C LYS A 120 2.00 -11.27 -14.90
N TYR A 121 1.48 -10.92 -16.07
CA TYR A 121 2.17 -10.07 -17.06
C TYR A 121 1.72 -8.60 -16.96
N HIS A 122 1.37 -8.12 -15.77
CA HIS A 122 1.07 -6.70 -15.49
C HIS A 122 -0.13 -6.11 -16.26
N ALA A 123 -1.16 -6.91 -16.54
CA ALA A 123 -2.44 -6.39 -17.01
C ALA A 123 -3.10 -5.53 -15.92
N ASN A 124 -3.45 -4.29 -16.24
CA ASN A 124 -4.09 -3.34 -15.33
C ASN A 124 -5.59 -3.64 -15.21
N PRO A 125 -6.10 -4.04 -14.01
CA PRO A 125 -7.51 -4.36 -13.80
C PRO A 125 -8.45 -3.14 -13.78
N ASN A 126 -7.90 -1.92 -13.72
CA ASN A 126 -8.64 -0.68 -13.54
C ASN A 126 -9.00 0.04 -14.84
N ILE A 127 -8.65 -0.54 -16.00
CA ILE A 127 -8.96 0.05 -17.31
C ILE A 127 -10.47 -0.08 -17.61
N TYR A 128 -11.11 1.07 -17.83
CA TYR A 128 -12.52 1.17 -18.20
C TYR A 128 -12.77 0.78 -19.66
N ASN A 129 -13.80 -0.03 -19.89
CA ASN A 129 -14.37 -0.16 -21.24
C ASN A 129 -15.35 0.98 -21.57
N GLN A 130 -15.92 0.94 -22.77
CA GLN A 130 -16.92 1.92 -23.21
C GLN A 130 -18.23 1.90 -22.40
N SER A 131 -18.44 0.98 -21.46
CA SER A 131 -19.55 1.09 -20.50
C SER A 131 -19.13 1.72 -19.16
N GLY A 132 -17.87 2.14 -19.04
CA GLY A 132 -17.27 2.55 -17.77
C GLY A 132 -17.02 1.37 -16.82
N LYS A 133 -17.06 0.13 -17.31
CA LYS A 133 -16.88 -1.06 -16.45
C LYS A 133 -15.43 -1.51 -16.48
N THR A 134 -14.86 -1.70 -15.29
CA THR A 134 -13.55 -2.34 -15.07
C THR A 134 -13.66 -3.87 -15.07
N ALA A 135 -12.52 -4.57 -14.97
CA ALA A 135 -12.50 -6.03 -14.85
C ALA A 135 -13.28 -6.49 -13.61
N LEU A 136 -13.17 -5.76 -12.49
CA LEU A 136 -13.89 -6.06 -11.25
C LEU A 136 -15.41 -5.97 -11.42
N HIS A 137 -15.92 -4.93 -12.11
CA HIS A 137 -17.35 -4.83 -12.43
C HIS A 137 -17.86 -6.03 -13.23
N ARG A 138 -17.06 -6.51 -14.19
CA ARG A 138 -17.40 -7.67 -15.03
C ARG A 138 -17.34 -8.97 -14.25
N ALA A 139 -16.39 -9.10 -13.33
CA ALA A 139 -16.29 -10.26 -12.45
C ALA A 139 -17.54 -10.36 -11.58
N VAL A 140 -17.93 -9.28 -10.89
CA VAL A 140 -19.09 -9.26 -9.98
C VAL A 140 -20.39 -9.75 -10.63
N VAL A 141 -20.65 -9.37 -11.87
CA VAL A 141 -21.89 -9.74 -12.59
C VAL A 141 -21.84 -11.12 -13.26
N SER A 142 -20.76 -11.89 -13.08
CA SER A 142 -20.64 -13.25 -13.61
C SER A 142 -21.60 -14.22 -12.90
N TYR A 143 -22.17 -15.15 -13.66
CA TYR A 143 -23.17 -16.11 -13.20
C TYR A 143 -22.59 -17.42 -12.60
N ILE A 144 -21.27 -17.52 -12.45
CA ILE A 144 -20.62 -18.74 -11.92
C ILE A 144 -20.68 -18.77 -10.37
N ASP A 145 -20.72 -19.98 -9.81
CA ASP A 145 -20.79 -20.25 -8.36
C ASP A 145 -19.44 -19.99 -7.63
N GLU A 146 -18.29 -20.04 -8.30
CA GLU A 146 -16.94 -19.76 -7.74
C GLU A 146 -16.44 -18.32 -7.96
N ASN A 147 -17.35 -17.37 -8.16
CA ASN A 147 -16.99 -15.99 -8.52
C ASN A 147 -16.17 -15.26 -7.44
N ALA A 148 -16.34 -15.63 -6.16
CA ALA A 148 -15.67 -14.99 -5.03
C ALA A 148 -14.13 -15.10 -5.11
N ASN A 149 -13.58 -16.25 -5.52
CA ASN A 149 -12.13 -16.44 -5.64
C ASN A 149 -11.51 -15.53 -6.72
N HIS A 150 -12.22 -15.35 -7.82
CA HIS A 150 -11.78 -14.52 -8.94
C HIS A 150 -11.89 -13.02 -8.62
N VAL A 151 -12.93 -12.63 -7.89
CA VAL A 151 -13.03 -11.29 -7.31
C VAL A 151 -11.87 -11.05 -6.34
N ARG A 152 -11.52 -12.00 -5.45
CA ARG A 152 -10.34 -11.90 -4.58
C ARG A 152 -9.04 -11.78 -5.38
N ALA A 153 -8.87 -12.57 -6.44
CA ALA A 153 -7.67 -12.52 -7.28
C ALA A 153 -7.50 -11.13 -7.94
N LEU A 154 -8.58 -10.55 -8.48
CA LEU A 154 -8.56 -9.20 -9.03
C LEU A 154 -8.23 -8.15 -7.95
N LEU A 155 -8.85 -8.23 -6.77
CA LEU A 155 -8.58 -7.31 -5.66
C LEU A 155 -7.13 -7.41 -5.17
N HIS A 156 -6.59 -8.62 -5.03
CA HIS A 156 -5.17 -8.84 -4.70
C HIS A 156 -4.21 -8.32 -5.77
N ALA A 157 -4.64 -8.30 -7.03
CA ALA A 157 -3.87 -7.73 -8.15
C ALA A 157 -4.09 -6.22 -8.32
N GLY A 158 -4.67 -5.53 -7.33
CA GLY A 158 -4.81 -4.07 -7.32
C GLY A 158 -6.05 -3.53 -8.04
N ALA A 159 -7.08 -4.35 -8.25
CA ALA A 159 -8.36 -3.84 -8.74
C ALA A 159 -9.02 -2.93 -7.69
N ASP A 160 -9.34 -1.71 -8.07
CA ASP A 160 -9.94 -0.70 -7.20
C ASP A 160 -11.47 -0.89 -7.12
N PRO A 161 -12.03 -1.24 -5.94
CA PRO A 161 -13.46 -1.44 -5.75
C PRO A 161 -14.26 -0.13 -5.60
N THR A 162 -13.63 1.03 -5.69
CA THR A 162 -14.27 2.35 -5.56
C THR A 162 -14.60 3.00 -6.91
N LEU A 163 -14.07 2.47 -8.01
CA LEU A 163 -14.27 3.01 -9.35
C LEU A 163 -15.73 2.91 -9.77
N GLU A 164 -16.28 4.00 -10.28
CA GLU A 164 -17.67 4.08 -10.74
C GLU A 164 -17.81 3.74 -12.23
N ASP A 165 -18.88 3.04 -12.60
CA ASP A 165 -19.31 2.87 -13.99
C ASP A 165 -20.02 4.11 -14.57
N ARG A 166 -20.42 4.06 -15.84
CA ARG A 166 -21.15 5.19 -16.47
C ARG A 166 -22.50 5.52 -15.79
N ASN A 167 -23.04 4.61 -14.99
CA ASN A 167 -24.25 4.81 -14.20
C ASN A 167 -23.92 5.23 -12.75
N GLN A 168 -22.66 5.62 -12.47
CA GLN A 168 -22.17 5.99 -11.14
C GLN A 168 -22.29 4.86 -10.11
N ARG A 169 -22.21 3.60 -10.56
CA ARG A 169 -22.27 2.43 -9.68
C ARG A 169 -20.88 1.89 -9.46
N ILE A 170 -20.55 1.59 -8.21
CA ILE A 170 -19.34 0.86 -7.85
C ILE A 170 -19.60 -0.66 -7.90
N PRO A 171 -18.56 -1.52 -7.91
CA PRO A 171 -18.71 -2.97 -7.88
C PRO A 171 -19.62 -3.49 -6.74
N LEU A 172 -19.64 -2.81 -5.58
CA LEU A 172 -20.54 -3.13 -4.47
C LEU A 172 -22.02 -2.96 -4.84
N ASP A 173 -22.37 -1.89 -5.57
CA ASP A 173 -23.74 -1.63 -6.02
C ASP A 173 -24.21 -2.72 -7.00
N GLU A 174 -23.33 -3.11 -7.93
CA GLU A 174 -23.59 -4.19 -8.88
C GLU A 174 -23.78 -5.53 -8.15
N ALA A 175 -22.95 -5.85 -7.15
CA ALA A 175 -23.03 -7.09 -6.37
C ALA A 175 -24.37 -7.21 -5.64
N VAL A 176 -24.85 -6.11 -5.05
CA VAL A 176 -26.17 -6.07 -4.42
C VAL A 176 -27.27 -6.14 -5.46
N MET A 177 -27.14 -5.46 -6.60
CA MET A 177 -28.14 -5.49 -7.68
C MET A 177 -28.33 -6.90 -8.26
N VAL A 178 -27.27 -7.70 -8.39
CA VAL A 178 -27.36 -9.09 -8.88
C VAL A 178 -27.62 -10.12 -7.77
N ASN A 179 -27.82 -9.67 -6.53
CA ASN A 179 -28.04 -10.50 -5.34
C ASN A 179 -26.92 -11.53 -5.09
N LYS A 180 -25.67 -11.06 -4.93
CA LYS A 180 -24.51 -11.91 -4.62
C LYS A 180 -23.94 -11.60 -3.21
N PRO A 181 -24.56 -12.11 -2.12
CA PRO A 181 -24.16 -11.79 -0.75
C PRO A 181 -22.70 -12.14 -0.44
N GLU A 182 -22.20 -13.25 -0.98
CA GLU A 182 -20.80 -13.65 -0.78
C GLU A 182 -19.83 -12.61 -1.35
N ILE A 183 -20.10 -12.09 -2.56
CA ILE A 183 -19.28 -11.06 -3.21
C ILE A 183 -19.35 -9.74 -2.42
N VAL A 184 -20.53 -9.38 -1.90
CA VAL A 184 -20.68 -8.25 -0.98
C VAL A 184 -19.75 -8.42 0.23
N GLY A 185 -19.75 -9.61 0.85
CA GLY A 185 -18.83 -9.93 1.95
C GLY A 185 -17.36 -9.83 1.55
N VAL A 186 -16.98 -10.33 0.36
CA VAL A 186 -15.61 -10.22 -0.16
C VAL A 186 -15.19 -8.76 -0.30
N LEU A 187 -15.99 -7.94 -0.98
CA LEU A 187 -15.69 -6.52 -1.22
C LEU A 187 -15.55 -5.75 0.10
N LEU A 188 -16.48 -5.93 1.03
CA LEU A 188 -16.42 -5.26 2.34
C LEU A 188 -15.29 -5.77 3.24
N SER A 189 -14.92 -7.05 3.13
CA SER A 189 -13.78 -7.61 3.87
C SER A 189 -12.44 -7.07 3.36
N HIS A 190 -12.36 -6.73 2.07
CA HIS A 190 -11.19 -6.13 1.46
C HIS A 190 -11.09 -4.63 1.77
N ASP A 191 -12.20 -3.89 1.64
CA ASP A 191 -12.27 -2.47 1.99
C ASP A 191 -13.58 -2.16 2.74
N ARG A 192 -13.46 -1.94 4.06
CA ARG A 192 -14.60 -1.60 4.93
C ARG A 192 -15.13 -0.18 4.69
N THR A 193 -14.35 0.71 4.06
CA THR A 193 -14.78 2.09 3.81
C THR A 193 -15.89 2.18 2.77
N LEU A 194 -16.03 1.16 1.92
CA LEU A 194 -17.11 1.05 0.93
C LEU A 194 -18.51 1.14 1.56
N VAL A 195 -18.67 0.71 2.82
CA VAL A 195 -19.93 0.82 3.57
C VAL A 195 -20.42 2.26 3.65
N GLN A 196 -19.52 3.24 3.82
CA GLN A 196 -19.87 4.66 3.92
C GLN A 196 -20.46 5.22 2.61
N ARG A 197 -20.18 4.56 1.49
CA ARG A 197 -20.67 4.91 0.15
C ARG A 197 -21.84 4.04 -0.32
N ALA A 198 -22.25 3.05 0.48
CA ALA A 198 -23.21 2.03 0.08
C ALA A 198 -24.69 2.48 0.09
N TYR A 199 -24.99 3.79 0.06
CA TYR A 199 -26.38 4.28 0.01
C TYR A 199 -27.11 3.79 -1.24
N ARG A 200 -26.43 3.74 -2.40
CA ARG A 200 -27.00 3.22 -3.65
C ARG A 200 -27.28 1.72 -3.52
N ALA A 201 -26.29 0.94 -3.09
CA ALA A 201 -26.43 -0.48 -2.79
C ALA A 201 -27.61 -0.75 -1.84
N ALA A 202 -27.75 0.02 -0.76
CA ALA A 202 -28.83 -0.11 0.21
C ALA A 202 -30.21 0.17 -0.42
N ILE A 203 -30.33 1.24 -1.21
CA ILE A 203 -31.56 1.59 -1.94
C ILE A 203 -31.92 0.51 -2.98
N ILE A 204 -30.94 -0.02 -3.71
CA ILE A 204 -31.12 -1.11 -4.67
C ILE A 204 -31.58 -2.39 -3.96
N GLY A 205 -30.88 -2.78 -2.89
CA GLY A 205 -31.21 -3.95 -2.09
C GLY A 205 -32.63 -3.87 -1.53
N ALA A 206 -33.04 -2.68 -1.04
CA ALA A 206 -34.38 -2.45 -0.53
C ALA A 206 -35.46 -2.49 -1.62
N ARG A 207 -35.17 -1.99 -2.82
CA ARG A 207 -36.08 -2.02 -3.97
C ARG A 207 -36.33 -3.43 -4.47
N LEU A 208 -35.27 -4.23 -4.55
CA LEU A 208 -35.33 -5.58 -5.11
C LEU A 208 -35.74 -6.63 -4.06
N GLY A 209 -35.50 -6.35 -2.78
CA GLY A 209 -35.75 -7.28 -1.67
C GLY A 209 -34.60 -8.24 -1.43
N HIS A 210 -33.36 -7.78 -1.60
CA HIS A 210 -32.15 -8.58 -1.42
C HIS A 210 -31.70 -8.58 0.04
N ASP A 211 -32.53 -9.18 0.89
CA ASP A 211 -32.39 -9.14 2.35
C ASP A 211 -31.00 -9.59 2.83
N LYS A 212 -30.45 -10.65 2.24
CA LYS A 212 -29.13 -11.16 2.67
C LYS A 212 -27.97 -10.21 2.34
N CYS A 213 -28.06 -9.49 1.22
CA CYS A 213 -27.08 -8.46 0.90
C CYS A 213 -27.18 -7.28 1.87
N LEU A 214 -28.40 -6.84 2.19
CA LEU A 214 -28.65 -5.77 3.16
C LEU A 214 -28.21 -6.16 4.58
N GLU A 215 -28.48 -7.38 5.01
CA GLU A 215 -28.03 -7.90 6.31
C GLU A 215 -26.51 -7.80 6.42
N ILE A 216 -25.76 -8.22 5.40
CA ILE A 216 -24.29 -8.10 5.39
C ILE A 216 -23.85 -6.62 5.43
N LEU A 217 -24.49 -5.73 4.66
CA LEU A 217 -24.16 -4.30 4.71
C LEU A 217 -24.37 -3.73 6.13
N LEU A 218 -25.49 -4.08 6.77
CA LEU A 218 -25.85 -3.65 8.13
C LEU A 218 -24.90 -4.24 9.19
N ASP A 219 -24.54 -5.52 9.08
CA ASP A 219 -23.54 -6.19 9.93
C ASP A 219 -22.16 -5.51 9.87
N PHE A 220 -21.81 -4.96 8.70
CA PHE A 220 -20.56 -4.23 8.50
C PHE A 220 -20.64 -2.74 8.91
N GLY A 221 -21.77 -2.29 9.47
CA GLY A 221 -21.94 -0.96 10.04
C GLY A 221 -22.61 0.06 9.12
N LEU A 222 -23.37 -0.38 8.11
CA LEU A 222 -24.22 0.53 7.32
C LEU A 222 -25.23 1.22 8.24
N ASP A 223 -25.31 2.55 8.16
CA ASP A 223 -26.37 3.30 8.83
C ASP A 223 -27.75 2.90 8.24
N PRO A 224 -28.67 2.31 9.02
CA PRO A 224 -30.00 1.92 8.54
C PRO A 224 -30.83 3.13 8.06
N ASN A 225 -30.46 4.35 8.45
CA ASN A 225 -31.09 5.61 8.07
C ASN A 225 -30.36 6.35 6.95
N ILE A 226 -29.38 5.72 6.31
CA ILE A 226 -28.68 6.29 5.15
C ILE A 226 -29.69 6.72 4.08
N SER A 227 -29.45 7.86 3.42
CA SER A 227 -30.38 8.42 2.45
C SER A 227 -29.69 8.91 1.20
N ASP A 228 -30.39 8.88 0.07
CA ASP A 228 -29.93 9.54 -1.16
C ASP A 228 -30.07 11.07 -1.10
N ARG A 229 -29.73 11.76 -2.20
CA ARG A 229 -29.85 13.23 -2.31
C ARG A 229 -31.28 13.76 -2.15
N THR A 230 -32.28 12.90 -2.27
CA THR A 230 -33.71 13.24 -2.08
C THR A 230 -34.19 12.95 -0.65
N ARG A 231 -33.27 12.62 0.26
CA ARG A 231 -33.56 12.14 1.63
C ARG A 231 -34.42 10.87 1.64
N THR A 232 -34.41 10.10 0.56
CA THR A 232 -35.10 8.80 0.51
C THR A 232 -34.21 7.75 1.15
N THR A 233 -34.71 7.10 2.20
CA THR A 233 -34.02 5.99 2.91
C THR A 233 -34.36 4.61 2.32
N PRO A 234 -33.56 3.57 2.57
CA PRO A 234 -33.91 2.18 2.23
C PRO A 234 -35.30 1.78 2.71
N LEU A 235 -35.73 2.25 3.89
CA LEU A 235 -37.03 1.91 4.44
C LEU A 235 -38.19 2.50 3.62
N HIS A 236 -38.07 3.75 3.13
CA HIS A 236 -39.05 4.32 2.20
C HIS A 236 -39.21 3.46 0.94
N VAL A 237 -38.09 2.96 0.41
CA VAL A 237 -38.07 2.17 -0.82
C VAL A 237 -38.63 0.78 -0.59
N ALA A 238 -38.30 0.13 0.53
CA ALA A 238 -38.84 -1.17 0.91
C ALA A 238 -40.38 -1.14 1.02
N VAL A 239 -40.95 -0.10 1.66
CA VAL A 239 -42.41 0.08 1.74
C VAL A 239 -43.02 0.30 0.37
N ARG A 240 -42.47 1.23 -0.43
CA ARG A 240 -42.99 1.54 -1.77
C ARG A 240 -42.91 0.35 -2.73
N SER A 241 -41.91 -0.51 -2.56
CA SER A 241 -41.70 -1.72 -3.36
C SER A 241 -42.34 -2.98 -2.74
N LEU A 242 -43.15 -2.83 -1.69
CA LEU A 242 -43.86 -3.93 -1.00
C LEU A 242 -42.92 -5.04 -0.50
N LYS A 243 -41.69 -4.69 -0.12
CA LYS A 243 -40.68 -5.60 0.41
C LYS A 243 -40.76 -5.68 1.93
N LEU A 244 -41.74 -6.44 2.39
CA LEU A 244 -42.08 -6.53 3.82
C LEU A 244 -40.95 -7.15 4.66
N SER A 245 -40.32 -8.22 4.19
CA SER A 245 -39.18 -8.85 4.87
C SER A 245 -38.00 -7.89 5.01
N THR A 246 -37.72 -7.11 3.96
CA THR A 246 -36.71 -6.05 3.97
C THR A 246 -37.03 -4.93 4.93
N ALA A 247 -38.30 -4.49 4.99
CA ALA A 247 -38.74 -3.49 5.96
C ALA A 247 -38.57 -3.98 7.40
N ARG A 248 -38.90 -5.25 7.70
CA ARG A 248 -38.62 -5.87 9.01
C ARG A 248 -37.14 -5.88 9.34
N LEU A 249 -36.30 -6.27 8.38
CA LEU A 249 -34.85 -6.29 8.55
C LEU A 249 -34.34 -4.88 8.90
N LEU A 250 -34.65 -3.87 8.09
CA LEU A 250 -34.21 -2.50 8.33
C LEU A 250 -34.68 -1.95 9.69
N VAL A 251 -35.94 -2.18 10.07
CA VAL A 251 -36.46 -1.79 11.39
C VAL A 251 -35.74 -2.51 12.52
N SER A 252 -35.42 -3.81 12.35
CA SER A 252 -34.69 -4.58 13.37
C SER A 252 -33.27 -4.05 13.63
N TYR A 253 -32.65 -3.40 12.63
CA TYR A 253 -31.37 -2.71 12.76
C TYR A 253 -31.51 -1.23 13.17
N GLY A 254 -32.73 -0.73 13.39
CA GLY A 254 -32.98 0.61 13.90
C GLY A 254 -33.29 1.69 12.86
N ALA A 255 -33.78 1.32 11.67
CA ALA A 255 -34.31 2.30 10.72
C ALA A 255 -35.53 3.03 11.30
N ASP A 256 -35.54 4.36 11.16
CA ASP A 256 -36.59 5.26 11.64
C ASP A 256 -37.76 5.32 10.64
N PRO A 257 -38.97 4.87 11.01
CA PRO A 257 -40.14 4.91 10.14
C PRO A 257 -40.75 6.30 9.94
N ASN A 258 -40.24 7.33 10.64
CA ASN A 258 -40.75 8.71 10.61
C ASN A 258 -39.86 9.69 9.84
N MET A 259 -38.73 9.23 9.28
CA MET A 259 -37.89 10.10 8.46
C MET A 259 -38.65 10.65 7.24
N ILE A 260 -38.52 11.95 6.99
CA ILE A 260 -39.23 12.65 5.91
C ILE A 260 -38.29 12.84 4.71
N ASN A 261 -38.72 12.39 3.53
CA ASN A 261 -38.02 12.67 2.28
C ASN A 261 -38.37 14.05 1.70
N ASN A 262 -37.72 14.47 0.60
CA ASN A 262 -37.98 15.78 -0.02
C ASN A 262 -39.41 15.93 -0.61
N ARG A 263 -40.20 14.85 -0.68
CA ARG A 263 -41.62 14.88 -1.08
C ARG A 263 -42.57 15.03 0.11
N GLY A 264 -42.05 15.13 1.34
CA GLY A 264 -42.86 15.17 2.55
C GLY A 264 -43.41 13.79 2.96
N GLU A 265 -42.93 12.71 2.34
CA GLU A 265 -43.39 11.35 2.64
C GLU A 265 -42.53 10.74 3.76
N THR A 266 -43.15 10.00 4.67
CA THR A 266 -42.48 9.13 5.63
C THR A 266 -42.69 7.65 5.25
N PRO A 267 -41.82 6.71 5.66
CA PRO A 267 -42.06 5.29 5.43
C PRO A 267 -43.41 4.80 5.96
N ILE A 268 -43.82 5.26 7.14
CA ILE A 268 -45.13 4.94 7.72
C ILE A 268 -46.29 5.59 6.96
N GLY A 269 -46.13 6.84 6.51
CA GLY A 269 -47.12 7.53 5.68
C GLY A 269 -47.31 6.84 4.33
N LEU A 270 -46.23 6.36 3.71
CA LEU A 270 -46.30 5.56 2.48
C LEU A 270 -47.09 4.27 2.67
N ALA A 271 -47.00 3.64 3.84
CA ALA A 271 -47.75 2.43 4.15
C ALA A 271 -49.27 2.69 4.25
N GLU A 272 -49.71 3.91 4.56
CA GLU A 272 -51.13 4.24 4.65
C GLU A 272 -51.87 4.22 3.32
N TYR A 273 -51.15 4.44 2.22
CA TYR A 273 -51.68 4.43 0.85
C TYR A 273 -51.65 3.04 0.21
N LEU A 274 -51.22 2.00 0.94
CA LEU A 274 -51.24 0.62 0.47
C LEU A 274 -52.63 -0.01 0.55
N GLN A 275 -52.82 -1.11 -0.17
CA GLN A 275 -54.04 -1.92 -0.10
C GLN A 275 -54.28 -2.43 1.34
N PRO A 276 -55.53 -2.60 1.79
CA PRO A 276 -55.86 -2.91 3.20
C PRO A 276 -55.05 -4.06 3.81
N ASP A 277 -54.90 -5.16 3.06
CA ASP A 277 -54.17 -6.35 3.51
C ASP A 277 -52.67 -6.09 3.72
N GLN A 278 -52.07 -5.22 2.90
CA GLN A 278 -50.66 -4.85 2.99
C GLN A 278 -50.42 -3.70 3.99
N LYS A 279 -51.34 -2.74 4.05
CA LYS A 279 -51.32 -1.61 4.97
C LYS A 279 -51.17 -2.08 6.41
N GLN A 280 -52.05 -2.96 6.87
CA GLN A 280 -52.01 -3.43 8.26
C GLN A 280 -50.67 -4.10 8.59
N LEU A 281 -50.15 -4.89 7.65
CA LEU A 281 -48.93 -5.67 7.84
C LEU A 281 -47.66 -4.78 7.88
N PHE A 282 -47.59 -3.76 7.02
CA PHE A 282 -46.51 -2.77 7.03
C PHE A 282 -46.61 -1.85 8.24
N ILE A 283 -47.79 -1.31 8.55
CA ILE A 283 -48.00 -0.46 9.73
C ILE A 283 -47.62 -1.21 11.02
N ASN A 284 -48.06 -2.46 11.19
CA ASN A 284 -47.66 -3.28 12.34
C ASN A 284 -46.15 -3.48 12.43
N THR A 285 -45.48 -3.67 11.29
CA THR A 285 -44.01 -3.84 11.23
C THR A 285 -43.28 -2.54 11.61
N LEU A 286 -43.78 -1.39 11.14
CA LEU A 286 -43.15 -0.08 11.36
C LEU A 286 -43.41 0.41 12.79
N ILE A 287 -44.58 0.15 13.39
CA ILE A 287 -44.93 0.52 14.77
C ILE A 287 -44.17 -0.32 15.81
N GLN A 288 -43.80 -1.58 15.51
CA GLN A 288 -42.98 -2.38 16.41
C GLN A 288 -41.60 -1.77 16.72
N SER A 289 -41.18 -0.72 16.01
CA SER A 289 -39.98 0.07 16.30
C SER A 289 -40.07 0.89 17.60
N ASP A 290 -41.25 1.43 17.94
CA ASP A 290 -41.47 2.28 19.13
C ASP A 290 -41.35 1.48 20.44
N MET A 291 -41.70 0.18 20.41
CA MET A 291 -41.60 -0.72 21.58
C MET A 291 -40.19 -1.30 21.80
N ASN A 292 -39.24 -1.05 20.89
CA ASN A 292 -37.87 -1.57 20.98
C ASN A 292 -36.87 -0.59 21.61
N GLU A 293 -37.24 0.67 21.84
CA GLU A 293 -36.45 1.65 22.63
C GLU A 293 -36.14 1.11 24.05
N GLU A 294 -37.11 0.43 24.69
CA GLU A 294 -36.89 -0.19 26.01
C GLU A 294 -35.98 -1.43 25.97
N ARG A 295 -35.90 -2.13 24.83
CA ARG A 295 -35.06 -3.33 24.67
C ARG A 295 -33.61 -3.01 24.27
N LYS A 296 -33.37 -1.87 23.61
CA LYS A 296 -32.02 -1.40 23.22
C LYS A 296 -31.11 -1.06 24.42
N ARG A 297 -31.66 -0.84 25.61
CA ARG A 297 -30.85 -0.63 26.83
C ARG A 297 -30.28 -1.91 27.45
N VAL A 298 -30.68 -3.12 27.01
CA VAL A 298 -30.36 -4.36 27.75
C VAL A 298 -29.67 -5.46 26.92
N LYS A 299 -29.47 -5.34 25.59
CA LYS A 299 -28.76 -6.39 24.82
C LYS A 299 -27.88 -5.83 23.69
N LEU A 300 -26.59 -5.60 24.00
CA LEU A 300 -25.53 -5.83 23.02
C LEU A 300 -25.50 -7.34 22.70
N PRO A 301 -25.60 -7.78 21.43
CA PRO A 301 -25.37 -9.18 21.11
C PRO A 301 -23.85 -9.45 21.09
N THR A 302 -23.36 -9.97 22.21
CA THR A 302 -22.24 -10.91 22.20
C THR A 302 -22.71 -12.21 21.53
N LYS A 303 -22.42 -12.41 20.24
CA LYS A 303 -22.40 -13.74 19.65
C LYS A 303 -20.98 -14.06 19.19
N ALA A 304 -20.45 -15.10 19.83
CA ALA A 304 -19.09 -15.59 19.73
C ALA A 304 -18.71 -15.95 18.28
N ILE A 305 -17.53 -15.50 17.87
CA ILE A 305 -16.78 -16.11 16.78
C ILE A 305 -16.26 -17.47 17.30
N PRO A 306 -16.41 -18.57 16.55
CA PRO A 306 -15.95 -19.87 17.01
C PRO A 306 -14.45 -19.88 17.28
N SER A 307 -14.13 -20.43 18.45
CA SER A 307 -12.79 -20.64 18.99
C SER A 307 -12.00 -21.62 18.12
N SER A 308 -11.26 -21.10 17.14
CA SER A 308 -10.05 -21.75 16.64
C SER A 308 -9.07 -20.67 16.20
N LEU A 309 -8.24 -20.25 17.15
CA LEU A 309 -6.84 -19.81 17.02
C LEU A 309 -6.47 -19.02 18.29
N THR A 310 -6.29 -19.79 19.37
CA THR A 310 -5.72 -19.34 20.63
C THR A 310 -4.26 -18.95 20.42
N MET A 311 -3.85 -17.78 20.91
CA MET A 311 -2.49 -17.61 21.46
C MET A 311 -2.60 -16.87 22.80
N LEU A 312 -2.58 -17.72 23.83
CA LEU A 312 -2.04 -17.55 25.17
C LEU A 312 -1.75 -16.12 25.66
N ASN A 313 -2.64 -15.68 26.53
CA ASN A 313 -2.37 -14.70 27.57
C ASN A 313 -1.89 -15.46 28.82
N VAL A 314 -0.80 -15.02 29.46
CA VAL A 314 -0.48 -15.40 30.86
C VAL A 314 -0.01 -14.16 31.63
N ASN A 315 -1.00 -13.52 32.24
CA ASN A 315 -1.12 -12.98 33.61
C ASN A 315 0.05 -12.32 34.37
N ALA A 316 -0.35 -11.21 34.99
CA ALA A 316 0.18 -10.45 36.11
C ALA A 316 0.60 -11.26 37.35
N THR A 317 1.46 -10.67 38.19
CA THR A 317 1.29 -10.61 39.66
C THR A 317 2.08 -9.47 40.30
N THR A 318 1.45 -8.85 41.30
CA THR A 318 1.94 -7.90 42.30
C THR A 318 2.55 -8.65 43.51
N ASP A 319 3.62 -8.16 44.14
CA ASP A 319 3.80 -8.33 45.60
C ASP A 319 4.84 -7.39 46.27
N THR A 320 4.29 -6.53 47.14
CA THR A 320 4.65 -6.12 48.52
C THR A 320 6.08 -5.84 49.07
N MET A 321 6.17 -4.65 49.71
CA MET A 321 6.67 -4.35 51.09
C MET A 321 8.16 -4.08 51.41
N SER A 322 8.41 -2.78 51.69
CA SER A 322 8.78 -2.23 53.02
C SER A 322 10.25 -1.94 53.43
N THR A 323 10.39 -0.78 54.09
CA THR A 323 11.44 -0.28 55.02
C THR A 323 12.73 0.33 54.42
N ILE A 324 13.40 1.38 54.94
CA ILE A 324 13.20 2.39 56.02
C ILE A 324 14.29 3.49 55.77
N ASN A 325 13.91 4.76 55.96
CA ASN A 325 14.66 5.96 56.40
C ASN A 325 16.10 6.35 55.98
N ARG A 326 16.21 7.66 55.65
CA ARG A 326 17.20 8.70 56.09
C ARG A 326 18.68 8.44 55.75
N ASP A 327 19.41 9.32 55.09
CA ASP A 327 19.54 10.76 55.31
C ASP A 327 20.11 11.48 54.07
N THR A 328 19.83 12.77 54.06
CA THR A 328 20.13 13.82 53.07
C THR A 328 21.59 13.89 52.60
N SER A 329 21.81 13.95 51.28
CA SER A 329 22.22 15.17 50.56
C SER A 329 22.81 14.88 49.17
N ARG A 330 22.28 15.63 48.19
CA ARG A 330 22.83 15.90 46.85
C ARG A 330 22.70 14.81 45.78
N VAL A 331 21.71 15.08 44.92
CA VAL A 331 21.59 14.70 43.51
C VAL A 331 21.45 13.20 43.29
N GLU A 332 20.20 12.74 43.24
CA GLU A 332 19.88 11.39 42.75
C GLU A 332 19.07 11.44 41.43
N PRO A 333 19.24 10.41 40.59
CA PRO A 333 18.84 10.31 39.19
C PRO A 333 17.46 9.67 39.03
N SER A 334 16.49 10.37 38.45
CA SER A 334 15.16 9.76 38.27
C SER A 334 14.34 10.21 37.05
N ASP A 335 14.80 11.13 36.20
CA ASP A 335 13.93 11.59 35.08
C ASP A 335 14.15 10.87 33.75
N PHE A 336 15.12 9.94 33.69
CA PHE A 336 15.45 9.22 32.46
C PHE A 336 14.51 8.05 32.14
N HIS A 337 13.75 7.56 33.12
CA HIS A 337 12.94 6.34 32.97
C HIS A 337 11.53 6.54 32.38
N ARG A 338 11.12 7.79 32.07
CA ARG A 338 9.75 8.09 31.55
C ARG A 338 9.66 8.32 30.04
N ILE A 339 10.78 8.38 29.31
CA ILE A 339 10.77 8.86 27.91
C ILE A 339 10.44 7.75 26.89
N ILE A 340 10.61 6.47 27.22
CA ILE A 340 10.54 5.39 26.21
C ILE A 340 9.22 4.62 26.21
N THR A 341 8.37 4.70 27.24
CA THR A 341 7.18 3.83 27.33
C THR A 341 5.94 4.54 27.89
N GLY A 342 5.11 5.09 26.99
CA GLY A 342 3.63 5.14 27.07
C GLY A 342 2.92 5.74 28.30
N THR A 343 2.16 6.81 28.03
CA THR A 343 0.97 7.33 28.76
C THR A 343 1.18 7.97 30.15
N MET A 344 1.12 9.31 30.26
CA MET A 344 -0.10 10.12 30.46
C MET A 344 0.29 11.60 30.69
N GLN A 345 -0.62 12.52 30.36
CA GLN A 345 -0.46 13.97 30.30
C GLN A 345 0.15 14.61 31.57
N VAL A 346 1.25 15.34 31.40
CA VAL A 346 1.70 16.42 32.31
C VAL A 346 2.28 17.53 31.44
N ASN A 347 1.82 18.78 31.65
CA ASN A 347 2.34 19.98 30.99
C ASN A 347 3.80 20.22 31.41
N ILE A 348 4.74 19.68 30.65
CA ILE A 348 6.17 19.98 30.70
C ILE A 348 6.49 20.59 29.35
N ILE A 349 7.08 21.80 29.31
CA ILE A 349 7.57 22.38 28.06
C ILE A 349 8.57 21.37 27.49
N PRO A 350 8.29 20.72 26.36
CA PRO A 350 9.02 19.51 26.04
C PRO A 350 10.34 19.87 25.33
N TYR A 351 11.40 19.15 25.67
CA TYR A 351 12.73 19.35 25.11
C TYR A 351 12.69 19.08 23.60
N VAL A 352 12.98 20.08 22.78
CA VAL A 352 13.03 19.95 21.33
C VAL A 352 14.42 19.41 20.95
N HIS A 353 14.47 18.22 20.36
CA HIS A 353 15.73 17.69 19.82
C HIS A 353 16.26 18.58 18.68
N PRO A 354 17.54 18.47 18.27
CA PRO A 354 18.05 19.19 17.12
C PRO A 354 17.31 18.82 15.82
N LEU A 355 17.40 19.69 14.82
CA LEU A 355 16.87 19.44 13.48
C LEU A 355 17.63 18.26 12.87
N LEU A 356 16.90 17.29 12.32
CA LEU A 356 17.49 16.19 11.57
C LEU A 356 17.97 16.67 10.20
N ARG A 357 19.06 16.08 9.71
CA ARG A 357 19.56 16.34 8.35
C ARG A 357 18.50 15.98 7.31
N SER A 358 18.12 16.96 6.48
CA SER A 358 17.21 16.73 5.36
C SER A 358 17.87 15.91 4.26
N ARG A 359 17.15 14.91 3.72
CA ARG A 359 17.60 14.13 2.56
C ARG A 359 16.55 14.18 1.46
N PRO A 360 16.91 14.50 0.21
CA PRO A 360 15.95 14.55 -0.91
C PRO A 360 15.17 13.25 -1.11
N ASN A 361 15.75 12.09 -0.76
CA ASN A 361 15.16 10.77 -0.95
C ASN A 361 14.19 10.33 0.18
N TRP A 362 14.05 11.12 1.25
CA TRP A 362 13.05 10.86 2.28
C TRP A 362 11.64 11.15 1.76
N THR A 363 11.51 12.15 0.89
CA THR A 363 10.31 12.38 0.08
C THR A 363 10.38 11.47 -1.13
N LEU A 364 9.57 10.42 -1.16
CA LEU A 364 9.52 9.52 -2.30
C LEU A 364 8.49 10.03 -3.32
N ASP A 365 8.94 10.35 -4.53
CA ASP A 365 8.10 10.71 -5.68
C ASP A 365 7.91 9.47 -6.59
N SER A 366 7.29 8.42 -6.05
CA SER A 366 6.85 7.24 -6.83
C SER A 366 5.33 7.13 -6.80
N GLU A 367 4.74 6.42 -7.76
CA GLU A 367 3.29 6.15 -7.81
C GLU A 367 2.75 5.53 -6.51
N GLU A 368 3.60 4.85 -5.74
CA GLU A 368 3.25 4.22 -4.46
C GLU A 368 3.16 5.23 -3.29
N PHE A 369 3.83 6.38 -3.40
CA PHE A 369 3.97 7.40 -2.34
C PHE A 369 3.20 8.70 -2.64
N ARG A 370 2.52 8.79 -3.79
CA ARG A 370 1.67 9.93 -4.17
C ARG A 370 0.26 9.78 -3.60
N SER A 371 -0.35 10.90 -3.19
CA SER A 371 -1.80 10.94 -3.02
C SER A 371 -2.45 10.65 -4.38
N GLN A 372 -3.44 9.75 -4.42
CA GLN A 372 -4.21 9.35 -5.62
C GLN A 372 -4.85 10.50 -6.41
N THR A 373 -4.73 11.73 -5.95
CA THR A 373 -5.41 12.92 -6.45
C THR A 373 -4.63 13.72 -7.50
N ASP A 374 -3.33 13.46 -7.76
CA ASP A 374 -2.63 14.16 -8.85
C ASP A 374 -1.41 13.38 -9.40
N ILE A 375 -1.51 12.92 -10.65
CA ILE A 375 -0.45 12.23 -11.41
C ILE A 375 0.54 13.24 -12.00
N HIS A 376 0.17 14.52 -12.09
CA HIS A 376 0.91 15.55 -12.81
C HIS A 376 1.72 16.50 -11.93
N SER A 377 1.54 16.47 -10.59
CA SER A 377 2.33 17.30 -9.67
C SER A 377 3.47 16.50 -9.03
N SER A 378 4.72 16.77 -9.41
CA SER A 378 5.90 16.22 -8.73
C SER A 378 6.04 16.83 -7.34
N VAL A 379 6.22 16.01 -6.29
CA VAL A 379 6.60 16.49 -4.96
C VAL A 379 8.07 16.93 -5.03
N GLN A 380 8.33 18.23 -5.19
CA GLN A 380 9.70 18.74 -5.23
C GLN A 380 10.19 19.12 -3.83
N ASN A 381 11.17 18.36 -3.32
CA ASN A 381 12.08 18.68 -2.21
C ASN A 381 11.45 19.41 -1.01
N LEU A 382 10.41 18.81 -0.40
CA LEU A 382 9.74 19.37 0.78
C LEU A 382 10.60 19.43 2.05
N LEU A 383 11.79 18.83 2.04
CA LEU A 383 12.73 18.87 3.16
C LEU A 383 13.80 19.95 3.00
N ASP A 384 13.80 20.67 1.88
CA ASP A 384 14.68 21.82 1.71
C ASP A 384 14.10 23.02 2.47
N THR A 385 14.90 23.58 3.37
CA THR A 385 14.57 24.83 4.07
C THR A 385 14.82 26.06 3.22
N SER A 386 15.38 25.90 2.00
CA SER A 386 15.56 26.97 1.04
C SER A 386 14.21 27.46 0.51
N SER A 387 14.08 28.77 0.31
CA SER A 387 12.87 29.44 -0.15
C SER A 387 12.45 29.12 -1.60
N GLY A 388 13.02 28.06 -2.21
CA GLY A 388 12.83 27.68 -3.61
C GLY A 388 11.94 26.46 -3.85
N SER A 389 11.69 25.64 -2.81
CA SER A 389 10.84 24.46 -2.92
C SER A 389 9.40 24.85 -2.63
N TYR A 390 8.48 24.60 -3.55
CA TYR A 390 7.06 24.91 -3.38
C TYR A 390 6.24 23.65 -3.63
N TRP A 391 5.37 23.33 -2.69
CA TRP A 391 4.17 22.60 -3.04
C TRP A 391 3.25 23.53 -3.83
N CYS A 392 2.66 23.08 -4.93
CA CYS A 392 1.61 23.80 -5.62
C CYS A 392 0.61 22.75 -6.10
N SER A 393 -0.50 22.59 -5.38
CA SER A 393 -1.61 21.76 -5.83
C SER A 393 -2.77 22.68 -6.19
N ILE A 394 -3.11 22.72 -7.47
CA ILE A 394 -4.34 23.32 -7.94
C ILE A 394 -5.46 22.30 -7.63
N GLN A 395 -6.34 22.62 -6.68
CA GLN A 395 -7.68 22.01 -6.42
C GLN A 395 -7.95 21.01 -5.26
N ASN A 396 -7.01 20.45 -4.49
CA ASN A 396 -7.37 19.25 -3.68
C ASN A 396 -7.39 19.39 -2.14
N ARG A 397 -8.58 19.12 -1.55
CA ARG A 397 -8.74 18.67 -0.15
C ARG A 397 -8.35 17.19 -0.05
N GLY A 398 -7.60 16.80 0.98
CA GLY A 398 -7.26 15.39 1.26
C GLY A 398 -5.93 14.90 0.68
N ALA A 399 -5.09 15.80 0.15
CA ALA A 399 -3.75 15.45 -0.31
C ALA A 399 -2.82 15.07 0.85
N TRP A 400 -1.84 14.21 0.60
CA TRP A 400 -0.88 13.76 1.59
C TRP A 400 0.49 13.44 1.01
N VAL A 401 1.51 13.44 1.87
CA VAL A 401 2.91 13.10 1.53
C VAL A 401 3.47 12.15 2.57
N ILE A 402 4.19 11.12 2.15
CA ILE A 402 4.94 10.19 3.01
C ILE A 402 6.43 10.54 3.02
N PHE A 403 7.01 10.55 4.21
CA PHE A 403 8.43 10.67 4.48
C PHE A 403 8.97 9.31 4.98
N ASP A 404 9.86 8.68 4.21
CA ASP A 404 10.63 7.49 4.64
C ASP A 404 11.99 7.94 5.16
N LEU A 405 12.13 7.98 6.49
CA LEU A 405 13.37 8.38 7.15
C LEU A 405 14.50 7.35 7.01
N LYS A 406 14.29 6.27 6.23
CA LYS A 406 15.17 5.11 6.00
C LYS A 406 15.41 4.21 7.21
N HIS A 407 15.50 4.80 8.40
CA HIS A 407 15.65 4.10 9.67
C HIS A 407 14.65 4.62 10.70
N GLN A 408 14.54 3.91 11.82
CA GLN A 408 13.67 4.32 12.91
C GLN A 408 14.29 5.53 13.63
N HIS A 409 13.53 6.59 13.80
CA HIS A 409 13.94 7.79 14.52
C HIS A 409 13.01 8.01 15.72
N ASN A 410 13.54 8.65 16.76
CA ASN A 410 12.72 9.22 17.81
C ASN A 410 12.47 10.70 17.49
N ILE A 411 11.27 11.00 17.01
CA ILE A 411 10.86 12.34 16.59
C ILE A 411 10.26 13.04 17.80
N SER A 412 10.75 14.23 18.11
CA SER A 412 10.20 15.11 19.16
C SER A 412 9.25 16.16 18.59
N GLY A 413 9.52 16.65 17.37
CA GLY A 413 8.77 17.73 16.80
C GLY A 413 8.89 17.83 15.29
N MET A 414 8.02 18.66 14.71
CA MET A 414 8.02 18.99 13.29
C MET A 414 7.78 20.48 13.13
N ARG A 415 8.42 21.09 12.14
CA ARG A 415 8.17 22.47 11.72
C ARG A 415 7.64 22.47 10.30
N ILE A 416 6.68 23.33 10.02
CA ILE A 416 6.17 23.59 8.66
C ILE A 416 6.49 25.03 8.33
N ILE A 417 7.09 25.26 7.16
CA ILE A 417 7.42 26.58 6.61
C ILE A 417 6.40 26.88 5.51
N GLY A 418 5.67 27.98 5.62
CA GLY A 418 4.63 28.40 4.67
C GLY A 418 4.95 29.74 3.99
N CYS A 419 4.32 30.02 2.85
CA CYS A 419 4.37 31.33 2.20
C CYS A 419 3.49 32.39 2.92
N ASP A 420 3.96 33.64 2.92
CA ASP A 420 3.23 34.83 3.40
C ASP A 420 2.04 35.19 2.49
N SER A 421 0.93 34.46 2.60
CA SER A 421 -0.35 34.85 1.99
C SER A 421 -1.43 34.96 3.07
N GLN A 422 -2.04 36.14 3.18
CA GLN A 422 -3.03 36.51 4.21
C GLN A 422 -4.32 35.66 4.18
N SER A 423 -4.49 34.77 3.18
CA SER A 423 -5.75 34.08 2.91
C SER A 423 -5.74 32.56 3.07
N THR A 424 -4.74 31.90 3.67
CA THR A 424 -4.77 30.42 3.78
C THR A 424 -4.25 29.85 5.10
N PRO A 425 -5.09 29.77 6.14
CA PRO A 425 -4.87 28.80 7.22
C PRO A 425 -5.03 27.39 6.65
N ARG A 426 -4.04 26.53 6.94
CA ARG A 426 -3.98 25.15 6.42
C ARG A 426 -4.18 24.19 7.57
N ASN A 427 -5.28 23.46 7.53
CA ASN A 427 -5.56 22.42 8.50
C ASN A 427 -5.06 21.08 7.96
N GLY A 428 -4.46 20.29 8.81
CA GLY A 428 -3.90 19.00 8.44
C GLY A 428 -3.75 18.08 9.64
N HIS A 429 -3.30 16.86 9.37
CA HIS A 429 -2.91 15.93 10.43
C HIS A 429 -1.71 15.10 10.03
N ILE A 430 -1.09 14.51 11.05
CA ILE A 430 0.14 13.72 10.93
C ILE A 430 -0.19 12.31 11.37
N ASP A 431 0.17 11.35 10.53
CA ASP A 431 0.15 9.93 10.82
C ASP A 431 1.58 9.38 10.84
N VAL A 432 1.79 8.29 11.57
CA VAL A 432 3.08 7.60 11.62
C VAL A 432 2.90 6.09 11.49
N SER A 433 3.95 5.41 11.04
CA SER A 433 3.98 3.96 10.97
C SER A 433 5.42 3.43 11.00
N ASN A 434 5.60 2.21 11.52
CA ASN A 434 6.86 1.47 11.38
C ASN A 434 6.91 0.62 10.10
N ALA A 435 5.80 0.53 9.35
CA ALA A 435 5.69 -0.17 8.08
C ALA A 435 5.03 0.70 7.02
N PHE A 436 5.51 0.61 5.78
CA PHE A 436 5.04 1.45 4.67
C PHE A 436 3.52 1.35 4.43
N ASN A 437 2.97 0.14 4.46
CA ASN A 437 1.53 -0.10 4.24
C ASN A 437 0.67 0.12 5.49
N GLY A 438 1.24 0.65 6.58
CA GLY A 438 0.56 0.79 7.86
C GLY A 438 0.68 -0.44 8.77
N PRO A 439 -0.08 -0.48 9.88
CA PRO A 439 -1.14 0.45 10.26
C PRO A 439 -0.62 1.86 10.54
N TRP A 440 -1.31 2.86 9.98
CA TRP A 440 -1.01 4.27 10.20
C TRP A 440 -1.73 4.76 11.46
N LEU A 441 -0.97 5.34 12.38
CA LEU A 441 -1.49 5.93 13.61
C LEU A 441 -1.50 7.45 13.50
N LYS A 442 -2.68 8.05 13.60
CA LYS A 442 -2.82 9.51 13.69
C LYS A 442 -2.27 10.01 15.04
N VAL A 443 -1.26 10.89 14.98
CA VAL A 443 -0.56 11.40 16.18
C VAL A 443 -0.90 12.85 16.49
N LYS A 444 -1.24 13.68 15.49
CA LYS A 444 -1.44 15.12 15.73
C LYS A 444 -2.27 15.79 14.63
N ASP A 445 -3.19 16.66 15.02
CA ASP A 445 -3.81 17.66 14.14
C ASP A 445 -3.03 18.98 14.22
N PHE A 446 -2.90 19.70 13.11
CA PHE A 446 -2.24 21.00 13.06
C PHE A 446 -3.01 22.01 12.21
N THR A 447 -2.81 23.29 12.56
CA THR A 447 -3.30 24.45 11.80
C THR A 447 -2.13 25.40 11.61
N CYS A 448 -1.80 25.76 10.37
CA CYS A 448 -0.76 26.76 10.11
C CYS A 448 -1.27 28.18 10.47
N PRO A 449 -0.54 28.96 11.29
CA PRO A 449 -0.94 30.32 11.67
C PRO A 449 -0.91 31.31 10.50
N LEU A 450 -1.77 32.32 10.55
CA LEU A 450 -2.05 33.31 9.49
C LEU A 450 -0.96 34.39 9.30
N SER A 451 -0.11 34.60 10.30
CA SER A 451 0.83 35.72 10.34
C SER A 451 2.23 35.21 10.59
N GLN A 452 3.15 35.55 9.68
CA GLN A 452 4.61 35.37 9.77
C GLN A 452 5.03 34.10 10.50
N GLY A 453 5.51 33.10 9.74
CA GLY A 453 6.19 31.96 10.34
C GLY A 453 7.23 32.44 11.34
N ASN A 454 6.88 32.49 12.62
CA ASN A 454 7.86 32.65 13.66
C ASN A 454 8.73 31.41 13.49
N LYS A 455 10.05 31.60 13.44
CA LYS A 455 11.04 30.53 13.34
C LYS A 455 10.89 29.44 14.44
N ASN A 456 9.96 29.61 15.37
CA ASN A 456 9.74 28.85 16.58
C ASN A 456 8.43 28.03 16.62
N ASP A 457 7.60 28.04 15.57
CA ASP A 457 6.38 27.22 15.56
C ASP A 457 6.72 25.75 15.28
N ILE A 458 7.03 25.03 16.36
CA ILE A 458 7.36 23.61 16.36
C ILE A 458 6.15 22.83 16.88
N PHE A 459 5.58 21.99 16.02
CA PHE A 459 4.54 21.04 16.38
C PHE A 459 5.17 19.88 17.14
N PHE A 460 4.86 19.77 18.43
CA PHE A 460 5.33 18.64 19.23
C PHE A 460 4.64 17.33 18.82
N ILE A 461 5.45 16.36 18.43
CA ILE A 461 5.03 15.03 17.94
C ILE A 461 5.97 13.95 18.49
N PRO A 462 5.96 13.67 19.81
CA PRO A 462 6.86 12.71 20.42
C PRO A 462 6.50 11.29 19.98
N VAL A 463 7.26 10.72 19.05
CA VAL A 463 6.98 9.40 18.49
C VAL A 463 8.21 8.70 17.92
N LYS A 464 8.28 7.38 18.17
CA LYS A 464 9.27 6.51 17.56
C LYS A 464 8.72 5.96 16.25
N THR A 465 9.28 6.35 15.11
CA THR A 465 8.77 5.96 13.80
C THR A 465 9.85 5.95 12.71
N ARG A 466 9.61 5.20 11.64
CA ARG A 466 10.37 5.30 10.37
C ARG A 466 9.61 6.11 9.33
N PHE A 467 8.30 5.94 9.26
CA PHE A 467 7.46 6.60 8.27
C PHE A 467 6.60 7.68 8.92
N ILE A 468 6.53 8.84 8.28
CA ILE A 468 5.65 9.95 8.67
C ILE A 468 4.81 10.31 7.46
N ARG A 469 3.49 10.47 7.64
CA ARG A 469 2.57 10.89 6.59
C ARG A 469 1.88 12.17 7.02
N VAL A 470 1.94 13.21 6.18
CA VAL A 470 1.33 14.51 6.44
C VAL A 470 0.14 14.68 5.52
N PHE A 471 -1.06 14.81 6.09
CA PHE A 471 -2.32 15.07 5.38
C PHE A 471 -2.73 16.53 5.48
N ILE A 472 -3.37 17.01 4.42
CA ILE A 472 -3.90 18.37 4.33
C ILE A 472 -5.41 18.31 4.12
N LEU A 473 -6.14 18.80 5.11
CA LEU A 473 -7.59 18.69 5.23
C LEU A 473 -8.32 19.86 4.58
N ASP A 474 -7.81 21.09 4.70
CA ASP A 474 -8.47 22.27 4.13
C ASP A 474 -7.49 23.35 3.67
N ASN A 475 -7.84 24.01 2.58
CA ASN A 475 -7.16 25.18 2.02
C ASN A 475 -8.21 26.28 1.86
N TYR A 476 -8.28 27.24 2.80
CA TYR A 476 -9.35 28.24 2.90
C TYR A 476 -9.35 29.23 1.72
N GLY A 477 -9.90 28.81 0.57
CA GLY A 477 -10.25 29.69 -0.56
C GLY A 477 -9.13 30.01 -1.56
N GLY A 478 -7.94 29.42 -1.40
CA GLY A 478 -6.87 29.47 -2.39
C GLY A 478 -6.92 28.28 -3.34
N ASN A 479 -6.63 28.49 -4.63
CA ASN A 479 -6.51 27.40 -5.59
C ASN A 479 -5.28 26.52 -5.31
N ASP A 480 -4.23 27.09 -4.70
CA ASP A 480 -2.94 26.43 -4.48
C ASP A 480 -2.64 26.23 -3.00
N ILE A 481 -2.10 25.07 -2.63
CA ILE A 481 -1.44 24.89 -1.33
C ILE A 481 0.06 25.07 -1.49
N ARG A 482 0.65 26.08 -0.82
CA ARG A 482 2.07 26.47 -0.95
C ARG A 482 2.90 26.24 0.30
N ILE A 483 3.23 24.99 0.63
CA ILE A 483 4.19 24.66 1.71
C ILE A 483 5.59 24.84 1.13
N GLN A 484 6.43 25.62 1.80
CA GLN A 484 7.82 25.87 1.37
C GLN A 484 8.77 24.78 1.84
N GLY A 485 8.55 24.25 3.05
CA GLY A 485 9.39 23.19 3.58
C GLY A 485 8.87 22.60 4.88
N ILE A 486 9.36 21.42 5.23
CA ILE A 486 9.09 20.70 6.48
C ILE A 486 10.42 20.28 7.09
N GLY A 487 10.56 20.48 8.40
CA GLY A 487 11.72 20.04 9.17
C GLY A 487 11.31 19.12 10.31
N PHE A 488 12.06 18.05 10.53
CA PHE A 488 11.84 17.12 11.64
C PHE A 488 12.91 17.29 12.72
N PHE A 489 12.49 17.29 13.98
CA PHE A 489 13.36 17.41 15.15
C PHE A 489 13.37 16.08 15.87
N GLY A 490 14.54 15.45 16.03
CA GLY A 490 14.63 14.11 16.57
C GLY A 490 16.05 13.57 16.66
N VAL A 491 16.15 12.28 16.92
CA VAL A 491 17.41 11.53 16.98
C VAL A 491 17.28 10.20 16.23
N ASP A 492 18.32 9.84 15.47
CA ASP A 492 18.45 8.51 14.84
C ASP A 492 18.62 7.44 15.93
N MET A 493 17.78 6.41 15.91
CA MET A 493 17.87 5.34 16.91
C MET A 493 19.17 4.53 16.81
N ARG A 494 19.82 4.50 15.64
CA ARG A 494 21.12 3.84 15.49
C ARG A 494 22.20 4.53 16.32
N LEU A 495 22.18 5.86 16.40
CA LEU A 495 23.08 6.61 17.27
C LEU A 495 22.82 6.28 18.75
N VAL A 496 21.54 6.25 19.15
CA VAL A 496 21.15 5.91 20.53
C VAL A 496 21.61 4.50 20.91
N GLU A 497 21.39 3.53 20.02
CA GLU A 497 21.79 2.14 20.21
C GLU A 497 23.31 1.97 20.22
N ALA A 498 24.04 2.69 19.36
CA ALA A 498 25.49 2.70 19.35
C ALA A 498 26.08 3.30 20.64
N LEU A 499 25.57 4.45 21.10
CA LEU A 499 26.00 5.05 22.35
C LEU A 499 25.71 4.13 23.53
N ARG A 500 24.53 3.49 23.57
CA ARG A 500 24.19 2.47 24.57
C ARG A 500 25.19 1.33 24.61
N ALA A 501 25.58 0.81 23.44
CA ALA A 501 26.54 -0.29 23.35
C ALA A 501 27.93 0.05 23.92
N TYR A 502 28.31 1.33 23.89
CA TYR A 502 29.56 1.84 24.45
C TYR A 502 29.41 2.47 25.84
N GLY A 503 28.23 2.36 26.47
CA GLY A 503 27.96 2.90 27.81
C GLY A 503 27.78 4.41 27.87
N LEU A 504 27.60 5.08 26.73
CA LEU A 504 27.55 6.53 26.56
C LEU A 504 26.13 7.11 26.59
N GLU A 505 25.14 6.38 27.13
CA GLU A 505 23.74 6.83 27.13
C GLU A 505 23.55 8.19 27.83
N LYS A 506 24.30 8.43 28.91
CA LYS A 506 24.25 9.68 29.68
C LYS A 506 24.80 10.87 28.88
N SER A 507 25.71 10.59 27.95
CA SER A 507 26.35 11.57 27.08
C SER A 507 25.48 11.97 25.87
N LEU A 508 24.35 11.27 25.64
CA LEU A 508 23.41 11.60 24.55
C LEU A 508 22.92 13.06 24.63
N HIS A 509 22.57 13.55 25.83
CA HIS A 509 22.09 14.94 25.96
C HIS A 509 23.14 15.96 25.55
N THR A 510 24.38 15.74 25.92
CA THR A 510 25.49 16.64 25.59
C THR A 510 25.78 16.62 24.09
N LEU A 511 25.73 15.44 23.46
CA LEU A 511 25.86 15.30 22.01
C LEU A 511 24.73 16.02 21.27
N LEU A 512 23.48 15.82 21.71
CA LEU A 512 22.31 16.52 21.16
C LEU A 512 22.42 18.04 21.35
N ALA A 513 22.91 18.53 22.50
CA ALA A 513 23.12 19.96 22.73
C ALA A 513 24.16 20.57 21.77
N ASN A 514 25.09 19.77 21.26
CA ASN A 514 26.07 20.15 20.25
C ASN A 514 25.60 19.87 18.79
N GLY A 515 24.32 19.52 18.63
CA GLY A 515 23.70 19.26 17.33
C GLY A 515 24.05 17.90 16.72
N ILE A 516 24.59 16.96 17.50
CA ILE A 516 24.92 15.62 17.03
C ILE A 516 23.74 14.69 17.36
N ASN A 517 22.88 14.46 16.38
CA ASN A 517 21.64 13.69 16.53
C ASN A 517 21.46 12.57 15.49
N ASP A 518 22.44 12.34 14.63
CA ASP A 518 22.55 11.15 13.77
C ASP A 518 24.01 10.69 13.62
N LEU A 519 24.21 9.46 13.12
CA LEU A 519 25.54 8.86 12.99
C LEU A 519 26.43 9.58 11.97
N GLU A 520 25.85 10.19 10.94
CA GLU A 520 26.60 10.92 9.92
C GLU A 520 27.16 12.22 10.48
N THR A 521 26.35 12.98 11.22
CA THR A 521 26.78 14.21 11.89
C THR A 521 27.86 13.92 12.92
N LEU A 522 27.80 12.75 13.58
CA LEU A 522 28.87 12.29 14.47
C LEU A 522 30.18 12.04 13.72
N ASP A 523 30.13 11.43 12.52
CA ASP A 523 31.32 11.20 11.68
C ASP A 523 31.84 12.51 11.07
N GLU A 524 30.97 13.41 10.59
CA GLU A 524 31.36 14.71 10.04
C GLU A 524 32.08 15.59 11.08
N LYS A 525 31.56 15.62 12.32
CA LYS A 525 32.18 16.36 13.43
C LYS A 525 33.29 15.59 14.13
N ARG A 526 33.70 14.41 13.65
CA ARG A 526 34.69 13.57 14.34
C ARG A 526 35.98 14.31 14.63
N ASP A 527 36.52 15.05 13.65
CA ASP A 527 37.82 15.70 13.79
C ASP A 527 37.72 16.91 14.72
N GLU A 528 36.57 17.57 14.79
CA GLU A 528 36.27 18.61 15.77
C GLU A 528 36.18 18.00 17.18
N ILE A 529 35.47 16.89 17.34
CA ILE A 529 35.33 16.19 18.63
C ILE A 529 36.69 15.69 19.10
N LEU A 530 37.50 15.09 18.21
CA LEU A 530 38.82 14.54 18.51
C LEU A 530 39.88 15.61 18.82
N ASN A 531 39.82 16.77 18.14
CA ASN A 531 40.81 17.84 18.28
C ASN A 531 40.37 18.99 19.21
N SER A 532 39.11 19.01 19.65
CA SER A 532 38.62 20.05 20.56
C SER A 532 39.42 20.05 21.87
N SER A 533 40.11 21.16 22.14
CA SER A 533 40.76 21.40 23.43
C SER A 533 39.74 21.50 24.58
N ASP A 534 38.50 21.86 24.25
CA ASP A 534 37.34 21.83 25.14
C ASP A 534 36.64 20.48 24.99
N ARG A 535 36.95 19.54 25.89
CA ARG A 535 36.30 18.22 25.90
C ARG A 535 34.79 18.39 26.07
N ILE A 536 34.03 18.02 25.03
CA ILE A 536 32.56 18.02 25.04
C ILE A 536 32.01 17.08 26.13
N LEU A 537 32.72 15.98 26.42
CA LEU A 537 32.34 14.95 27.38
C LEU A 537 33.43 14.80 28.47
N ASP A 538 33.11 14.08 29.54
CA ASP A 538 34.13 13.69 30.51
C ASP A 538 35.22 12.80 29.88
N VAL A 539 36.35 12.63 30.58
CA VAL A 539 37.54 11.96 30.02
C VAL A 539 37.27 10.51 29.61
N ASN A 540 36.42 9.81 30.37
CA ASN A 540 36.13 8.40 30.15
C ASN A 540 35.13 8.22 29.00
N ASP A 541 34.10 9.05 28.97
CA ASP A 541 33.10 9.07 27.91
C ASP A 541 33.72 9.54 26.59
N HIS A 542 34.67 10.48 26.64
CA HIS A 542 35.46 10.88 25.48
C HIS A 542 36.26 9.71 24.92
N TYR A 543 36.93 8.91 25.76
CA TYR A 543 37.66 7.72 25.30
C TYR A 543 36.75 6.65 24.67
N GLN A 544 35.59 6.36 25.27
CA GLN A 544 34.64 5.42 24.66
C GLN A 544 34.03 5.99 23.37
N LEU A 545 33.83 7.30 23.28
CA LEU A 545 33.38 7.96 22.05
C LEU A 545 34.43 7.85 20.95
N ILE A 546 35.71 8.02 21.27
CA ILE A 546 36.82 7.75 20.34
C ILE A 546 36.75 6.31 19.85
N ARG A 547 36.57 5.33 20.75
CA ARG A 547 36.45 3.91 20.34
C ARG A 547 35.24 3.64 19.46
N LEU A 548 34.09 4.29 19.74
CA LEU A 548 32.92 4.24 18.87
C LEU A 548 33.27 4.81 17.49
N ILE A 549 33.83 6.01 17.42
CA ILE A 549 34.26 6.67 16.17
C ILE A 549 35.30 5.82 15.43
N GLU A 550 36.28 5.24 16.12
CA GLU A 550 37.27 4.33 15.53
C GLU A 550 36.64 3.02 15.05
N SER A 551 35.60 2.52 15.72
CA SER A 551 34.83 1.38 15.23
C SER A 551 34.02 1.69 13.99
N LEU A 552 33.66 2.97 13.78
CA LEU A 552 33.13 3.47 12.51
C LEU A 552 34.25 3.66 11.46
N ARG A 553 35.49 3.98 11.87
CA ARG A 553 36.68 4.09 10.98
C ARG A 553 37.17 2.77 10.43
N SER A 554 37.01 1.65 11.15
CA SER A 554 37.15 0.34 10.52
C SER A 554 36.00 0.25 9.53
N SER A 555 36.27 0.53 8.24
CA SER A 555 35.28 0.52 7.15
C SER A 555 34.40 -0.69 7.32
N LYS A 556 33.24 -0.49 7.91
CA LYS A 556 32.28 -1.51 8.26
C LYS A 556 31.00 -1.08 7.62
N LEU A 557 30.47 -1.99 6.83
CA LEU A 557 29.14 -1.94 6.28
C LEU A 557 28.18 -1.55 7.41
N THR A 558 27.46 -0.43 7.27
CA THR A 558 26.45 0.09 8.20
C THR A 558 25.04 -0.26 7.75
N TYR A 559 24.83 -0.45 6.45
CA TYR A 559 23.58 -0.96 5.90
C TYR A 559 23.82 -1.90 4.73
N LEU A 560 22.84 -2.77 4.47
CA LEU A 560 22.85 -3.64 3.30
C LEU A 560 21.41 -3.80 2.78
N GLU A 561 21.21 -3.50 1.50
CA GLU A 561 19.89 -3.59 0.86
C GLU A 561 19.98 -4.34 -0.48
N TRP A 562 18.84 -4.87 -0.93
CA TRP A 562 18.75 -5.44 -2.27
C TRP A 562 18.77 -4.31 -3.30
N PHE A 563 19.73 -4.37 -4.23
CA PHE A 563 19.73 -3.49 -5.40
C PHE A 563 18.95 -4.11 -6.54
N ASN A 564 19.12 -5.42 -6.74
CA ASN A 564 18.29 -6.24 -7.60
C ASN A 564 18.00 -7.55 -6.85
N PRO A 565 16.83 -7.73 -6.22
CA PRO A 565 16.56 -8.93 -5.44
C PRO A 565 16.41 -10.18 -6.34
N PRO A 566 16.69 -11.39 -5.82
CA PRO A 566 16.51 -12.61 -6.58
C PRO A 566 15.04 -12.84 -6.94
N GLN A 567 14.80 -13.44 -8.11
CA GLN A 567 13.45 -13.74 -8.60
C GLN A 567 12.66 -14.59 -7.61
N SER A 568 11.40 -14.22 -7.39
CA SER A 568 10.53 -14.91 -6.43
C SER A 568 10.08 -16.30 -6.87
N THR A 569 10.26 -16.67 -8.13
CA THR A 569 9.87 -18.00 -8.64
C THR A 569 10.83 -18.43 -9.75
N VAL A 570 11.38 -19.64 -9.65
CA VAL A 570 12.33 -20.23 -10.60
C VAL A 570 12.09 -21.74 -10.73
N LEU A 571 12.43 -22.35 -11.86
CA LEU A 571 12.37 -23.81 -11.99
C LEU A 571 13.59 -24.47 -11.35
N ALA A 572 13.39 -25.63 -10.74
CA ALA A 572 14.45 -26.43 -10.14
C ALA A 572 15.58 -26.70 -11.15
N GLY A 573 16.81 -26.32 -10.79
CA GLY A 573 18.00 -26.47 -11.63
C GLY A 573 18.23 -25.37 -12.66
N GLU A 574 17.32 -24.39 -12.81
CA GLU A 574 17.58 -23.21 -13.63
C GLU A 574 18.43 -22.18 -12.89
N LYS A 575 19.25 -21.48 -13.68
CA LYS A 575 20.10 -20.40 -13.19
C LYS A 575 19.26 -19.16 -12.95
N LEU A 576 19.28 -18.65 -11.71
CA LEU A 576 18.62 -17.40 -11.38
C LEU A 576 19.27 -16.25 -12.16
N GLN A 577 18.44 -15.28 -12.54
CA GLN A 577 18.93 -14.00 -13.05
C GLN A 577 19.87 -13.37 -12.02
N THR A 578 20.97 -12.77 -12.48
CA THR A 578 21.94 -12.09 -11.62
C THR A 578 21.22 -11.10 -10.71
N PHE A 579 21.39 -11.27 -9.42
CA PHE A 579 20.81 -10.43 -8.38
C PHE A 579 21.96 -9.86 -7.53
N SER A 580 21.69 -8.72 -6.89
CA SER A 580 22.74 -7.90 -6.31
C SER A 580 22.29 -7.22 -5.02
N ALA A 581 23.23 -7.06 -4.09
CA ALA A 581 23.04 -6.25 -2.89
C ALA A 581 23.96 -5.04 -2.93
N VAL A 582 23.56 -3.95 -2.29
CA VAL A 582 24.38 -2.73 -2.14
C VAL A 582 24.54 -2.36 -0.69
N GLY A 583 25.72 -1.83 -0.39
CA GLY A 583 26.12 -1.29 0.89
C GLY A 583 26.62 0.13 0.78
N ASP A 584 27.20 0.61 1.87
CA ASP A 584 27.80 1.94 1.98
C ASP A 584 28.83 2.21 0.88
N GLU A 585 29.00 3.49 0.55
CA GLU A 585 30.01 3.93 -0.42
C GLU A 585 31.43 3.59 0.05
N ALA A 586 32.26 3.09 -0.87
CA ALA A 586 33.67 2.75 -0.64
C ALA A 586 33.95 1.65 0.42
N VAL A 587 32.94 0.84 0.77
CA VAL A 587 33.08 -0.31 1.67
C VAL A 587 33.37 -1.60 0.89
N THR A 588 34.44 -2.30 1.28
CA THR A 588 34.86 -3.57 0.67
C THR A 588 34.58 -4.79 1.55
N ASP A 589 33.62 -4.68 2.47
CA ASP A 589 33.30 -5.73 3.44
C ASP A 589 32.87 -7.04 2.78
N ARG A 590 33.14 -8.13 3.51
CA ARG A 590 32.70 -9.47 3.13
C ARG A 590 31.25 -9.70 3.50
N VAL A 591 30.48 -10.18 2.54
CA VAL A 591 29.11 -10.63 2.74
C VAL A 591 28.95 -12.11 2.41
N LYS A 592 27.97 -12.74 3.04
CA LYS A 592 27.55 -14.12 2.78
C LYS A 592 26.10 -14.18 2.32
N LEU A 593 25.84 -15.00 1.31
CA LEU A 593 24.50 -15.37 0.87
C LEU A 593 24.03 -16.57 1.69
N GLU A 594 22.94 -16.41 2.43
CA GLU A 594 22.30 -17.46 3.20
C GLU A 594 21.01 -17.91 2.53
N GLU A 595 20.79 -19.22 2.51
CA GLU A 595 19.62 -19.90 1.98
C GLU A 595 18.97 -20.74 3.08
N LYS A 596 17.65 -20.69 3.18
CA LYS A 596 16.86 -21.46 4.13
C LYS A 596 15.69 -22.11 3.42
N LEU A 597 15.64 -23.44 3.41
CA LEU A 597 14.45 -24.19 2.97
C LEU A 597 13.35 -24.09 4.04
N GLU A 598 12.12 -23.73 3.67
CA GLU A 598 11.01 -23.49 4.60
C GLU A 598 10.64 -24.73 5.44
N SER A 599 10.81 -25.93 4.88
CA SER A 599 10.59 -27.20 5.58
C SER A 599 11.74 -27.63 6.51
N SER A 600 12.85 -26.88 6.55
CA SER A 600 14.02 -27.16 7.39
C SER A 600 14.34 -25.98 8.32
N PRO A 601 14.68 -26.23 9.59
CA PRO A 601 15.15 -25.17 10.47
C PRO A 601 16.58 -24.71 10.16
N HIS A 602 17.31 -25.42 9.28
CA HIS A 602 18.72 -25.18 9.00
C HIS A 602 18.92 -24.04 7.98
N ILE A 603 19.81 -23.10 8.29
CA ILE A 603 20.27 -22.04 7.39
C ILE A 603 21.60 -22.46 6.79
N ARG A 604 21.71 -22.43 5.47
CA ARG A 604 22.92 -22.79 4.73
C ARG A 604 23.57 -21.53 4.18
N THR A 605 24.86 -21.35 4.43
CA THR A 605 25.66 -20.36 3.68
C THR A 605 26.01 -20.94 2.32
N VAL A 606 25.60 -20.25 1.26
CA VAL A 606 25.77 -20.70 -0.13
C VAL A 606 27.06 -20.14 -0.72
N LEU A 607 27.26 -18.82 -0.61
CA LEU A 607 28.35 -18.09 -1.25
C LEU A 607 28.85 -16.99 -0.32
N MET A 608 30.13 -16.63 -0.47
CA MET A 608 30.72 -15.45 0.16
C MET A 608 31.38 -14.61 -0.93
N ARG A 609 31.18 -13.30 -0.88
CA ARG A 609 31.77 -12.33 -1.81
C ARG A 609 32.07 -11.02 -1.11
N ASP A 610 32.97 -10.27 -1.71
CA ASP A 610 33.37 -8.94 -1.24
C ASP A 610 32.47 -7.91 -1.94
N LEU A 611 32.14 -6.82 -1.26
CA LEU A 611 31.53 -5.66 -1.88
C LEU A 611 32.55 -4.92 -2.74
N GLU A 612 32.17 -4.60 -3.98
CA GLU A 612 33.00 -3.85 -4.91
C GLU A 612 32.58 -2.37 -4.91
N PRO A 613 33.51 -1.42 -4.71
CA PRO A 613 33.19 0.00 -4.67
C PRO A 613 32.93 0.53 -6.08
N ILE A 614 31.75 1.11 -6.29
CA ILE A 614 31.31 1.77 -7.53
C ILE A 614 31.00 3.23 -7.18
N GLN A 615 31.14 4.18 -8.12
CA GLN A 615 30.91 5.60 -7.86
C GLN A 615 29.57 5.84 -7.12
N GLY A 616 29.63 6.23 -5.84
CA GLY A 616 28.48 6.49 -4.98
C GLY A 616 27.97 5.34 -4.10
N ARG A 617 28.36 4.07 -4.29
CA ARG A 617 27.90 2.89 -3.51
C ARG A 617 28.83 1.68 -3.63
N SER A 618 28.76 0.70 -2.73
CA SER A 618 29.43 -0.60 -2.93
C SER A 618 28.42 -1.67 -3.31
N LEU A 619 28.71 -2.47 -4.35
CA LEU A 619 27.81 -3.44 -4.96
C LEU A 619 28.41 -4.85 -4.86
N VAL A 620 27.57 -5.86 -4.66
CA VAL A 620 27.95 -7.25 -4.78
C VAL A 620 26.94 -7.99 -5.65
N ASP A 621 27.44 -8.63 -6.71
CA ASP A 621 26.65 -9.42 -7.65
C ASP A 621 26.75 -10.92 -7.35
N PHE A 622 25.62 -11.61 -7.49
CA PHE A 622 25.53 -13.06 -7.42
C PHE A 622 25.13 -13.63 -8.78
N PRO A 623 26.07 -13.67 -9.75
CA PRO A 623 25.84 -14.36 -11.00
C PRO A 623 25.79 -15.86 -10.73
N ASP A 624 24.93 -16.58 -11.46
CA ASP A 624 25.04 -18.03 -11.64
C ASP A 624 24.56 -18.89 -10.45
N TYR A 625 23.77 -18.32 -9.55
CA TYR A 625 23.16 -19.09 -8.46
C TYR A 625 22.04 -20.02 -8.97
N VAL A 626 22.07 -21.29 -8.52
CA VAL A 626 21.13 -22.35 -8.94
C VAL A 626 20.64 -23.09 -7.70
N ILE A 627 19.32 -23.21 -7.55
CA ILE A 627 18.71 -24.09 -6.55
C ILE A 627 18.23 -25.36 -7.25
N LYS A 628 18.83 -26.50 -6.90
CA LYS A 628 18.59 -27.79 -7.59
C LYS A 628 17.30 -28.46 -7.15
N ASP A 629 16.98 -28.36 -5.87
CA ASP A 629 15.85 -29.09 -5.30
C ASP A 629 14.62 -28.19 -5.22
N PRO A 630 13.45 -28.65 -5.65
CA PRO A 630 12.22 -27.89 -5.59
C PRO A 630 11.74 -27.71 -4.14
N GLY A 631 11.12 -26.58 -3.87
CA GLY A 631 10.70 -26.18 -2.53
C GLY A 631 10.57 -24.67 -2.38
N ARG A 632 10.17 -24.23 -1.20
CA ARG A 632 10.12 -22.81 -0.86
C ARG A 632 11.38 -22.45 -0.07
N TYR A 633 12.18 -21.56 -0.63
CA TYR A 633 13.42 -21.10 -0.04
C TYR A 633 13.29 -19.65 0.37
N LYS A 634 14.05 -19.26 1.38
CA LYS A 634 14.29 -17.87 1.72
C LYS A 634 15.77 -17.59 1.56
N VAL A 635 16.12 -16.49 0.93
CA VAL A 635 17.51 -16.05 0.82
C VAL A 635 17.72 -14.66 1.37
N ARG A 636 18.90 -14.40 1.92
CA ARG A 636 19.33 -13.08 2.36
C ARG A 636 20.83 -12.93 2.22
N VAL A 637 21.30 -11.69 2.16
CA VAL A 637 22.73 -11.37 2.23
C VAL A 637 23.02 -10.80 3.62
N VAL A 638 24.09 -11.27 4.26
CA VAL A 638 24.46 -10.90 5.62
C VAL A 638 25.93 -10.49 5.64
N SER A 639 26.27 -9.41 6.35
CA SER A 639 27.67 -9.05 6.62
C SER A 639 28.35 -10.16 7.44
N VAL A 640 29.58 -10.52 7.06
CA VAL A 640 30.38 -11.48 7.83
C VAL A 640 30.85 -10.85 9.15
N ASP A 641 31.27 -9.59 9.11
CA ASP A 641 31.85 -8.89 10.25
C ASP A 641 30.79 -8.32 11.21
N SER A 642 29.59 -8.01 10.69
CA SER A 642 28.47 -7.47 11.48
C SER A 642 27.15 -8.20 11.17
N PRO A 643 26.88 -9.39 11.74
CA PRO A 643 25.72 -10.23 11.39
C PRO A 643 24.34 -9.58 11.57
N ASN A 644 24.25 -8.48 12.32
CA ASN A 644 23.04 -7.68 12.47
C ASN A 644 22.66 -6.92 11.18
N ILE A 645 23.61 -6.75 10.27
CA ILE A 645 23.48 -5.99 9.02
C ILE A 645 23.24 -6.98 7.90
N GLN A 646 22.01 -6.99 7.41
CA GLN A 646 21.50 -7.98 6.49
C GLN A 646 20.38 -7.39 5.63
N THR A 647 20.22 -7.93 4.43
CA THR A 647 19.04 -7.69 3.62
C THR A 647 17.82 -8.37 4.23
N PRO A 648 16.58 -7.89 3.96
CA PRO A 648 15.39 -8.64 4.29
C PRO A 648 15.37 -9.99 3.55
N TRP A 649 14.74 -10.99 4.17
CA TRP A 649 14.51 -12.28 3.53
C TRP A 649 13.72 -12.10 2.25
N GLN A 650 14.27 -12.63 1.15
CA GLN A 650 13.58 -12.75 -0.12
C GLN A 650 13.08 -14.19 -0.28
N ASP A 651 11.78 -14.35 -0.49
CA ASP A 651 11.18 -15.66 -0.74
C ASP A 651 11.41 -16.07 -2.20
N ILE A 652 11.88 -17.31 -2.41
CA ILE A 652 12.08 -17.92 -3.71
C ILE A 652 11.32 -19.24 -3.74
N VAL A 653 10.34 -19.35 -4.64
CA VAL A 653 9.62 -20.59 -4.91
C VAL A 653 10.34 -21.32 -6.03
N VAL A 654 10.91 -22.48 -5.72
CA VAL A 654 11.56 -23.35 -6.69
C VAL A 654 10.58 -24.43 -7.10
N GLU A 655 10.04 -24.33 -8.30
CA GLU A 655 9.04 -25.25 -8.82
C GLU A 655 9.69 -26.50 -9.43
N PHE A 656 9.02 -27.65 -9.29
CA PHE A 656 9.50 -28.92 -9.84
C PHE A 656 9.45 -28.87 -11.38
N PHE A 657 10.56 -29.20 -12.06
CA PHE A 657 10.57 -29.35 -13.51
C PHE A 657 9.85 -30.65 -13.90
N PHE A 658 8.56 -30.58 -14.21
CA PHE A 658 7.79 -31.73 -14.69
C PHE A 658 7.93 -31.84 -16.22
N PHE A 659 8.91 -32.62 -16.70
CA PHE A 659 8.96 -33.01 -18.12
C PHE A 659 8.53 -34.47 -18.40
N MET A 660 8.21 -35.28 -17.40
CA MET A 660 7.86 -36.70 -17.64
C MET A 660 6.85 -37.23 -16.61
N TYR A 661 5.56 -36.89 -16.75
CA TYR A 661 4.50 -37.67 -16.07
C TYR A 661 3.12 -37.60 -16.73
N LYS A 662 3.07 -37.30 -18.04
CA LYS A 662 1.87 -37.55 -18.88
C LYS A 662 2.10 -38.59 -19.98
N CYS A 663 3.26 -39.27 -19.97
CA CYS A 663 3.52 -40.42 -20.84
C CYS A 663 3.42 -41.77 -20.11
N ILE A 664 3.20 -41.79 -18.78
CA ILE A 664 2.99 -43.01 -17.99
C ILE A 664 1.92 -42.73 -16.92
N LEU A 665 0.67 -42.58 -17.38
CA LEU A 665 -0.64 -42.71 -16.72
C LEU A 665 -1.66 -42.08 -17.66
#